data_AF-A0A1I7FIF5-F1
#
_entry.id   AF-A0A1I7FIF5-F1
#
_cell.length_a   1.000
_cell.length_b   1.000
_cell.length_c   1.000
_cell.angle_alpha   90.00
_cell.angle_beta   90.00
_cell.angle_gamma   90.00
#
_symmetry.space_group_name_H-M   'P 1'
#
loop_
_entity.id
_entity.type
_entity.pdbx_description
1 polymer ?
#
loop_
_entity_poly.entity_id
_entity_poly.type
_entity_poly.pdbx_seq_one_letter_code
_entity_poly.pdbx_strand_id
1 'polypeptide(L)'
;MTQREQNGEAVLTSGIVNNGSVALDQSSGKIQVNNLGVFYNSGSLHFRGDFCSGNTYNKFTLKIVEQTEDAEVSFGDRFNADGLEFQLPKEVLNQLNAGTREDDYLLAEGGDAAFKLLENHVQGLDNSKVSFEKDGDRIMLCCQKAIFYLDPENGKDENDGTSADNAVQTLDKALELYNQTDGLAEIRVLNTVSLTSDLSPSVKKTDSNAEGSNQESRPIRFARGAARGTSFGGALFDISGKETNVKLSNVTIDGKNLSAAAPLIQVSDGGSLTLEEGAVLKNNANCAGGIARGGAIYAAGLETTVHMNGGTIESCSAVCGGGIFLRNAAFIMDGGVISGNTTSDVQDQRGTGGGVCIAYNGTMKMTGGTISGNTARNGGGVSAGVDQTDVLEDTKEKHLAFTMTGGTISGNIATKEGNMAQDVNGGGLYVACRNVAEIDAGTISGNRVDNSMGFAGGGIYVNGGNAAKKDDNGIPYSNGKLIAKNVYFSGNSDGGDGAALALCPTSHLQLHYDGNVVIDPAGGDTPDLFIQFTEIGPHVPSIDENGDRYVSYFLSSVMQDGSSYGWTERDGRTFETDTDAKLKKDELHLIAHPAAGDVRRNEASCSVRITGNSTGQKGGGIASNGDLSFGSKPTPPAPTPAASYRHVTVQKEWTLDDGKMRPDSVQVQLMRNGVAYGSPVTLNDGNNWTFTWSNLEKDESQWTVNEVLAPEGFRASQRVTEEGDGLRVVITNDDQPEKPDQPTNPDKPAKPSKPSKPSKPSKPSKPARPAGPNSPGKMNTAGTPRTGDEARVGMWLILFGGAAALLAVAAMLKRKVNK
;
A
#
# COMPACT_ATOMS: atom_id res chain seq x y z
N MET A 1 -21.80 38.17 -14.56
CA MET A 1 -23.18 38.23 -14.04
C MET A 1 -23.60 36.80 -13.76
N THR A 2 -24.05 36.51 -12.55
CA THR A 2 -24.46 35.17 -12.11
C THR A 2 -25.92 34.92 -12.51
N GLN A 3 -26.22 33.81 -13.17
CA GLN A 3 -27.51 33.13 -13.00
C GLN A 3 -27.37 31.64 -13.33
N ARG A 4 -27.84 30.80 -12.39
CA ARG A 4 -28.16 29.38 -12.62
C ARG A 4 -29.50 29.33 -13.34
N GLU A 5 -29.64 28.46 -14.34
CA GLU A 5 -30.71 27.45 -14.38
C GLU A 5 -30.50 26.43 -15.52
N GLN A 6 -31.27 25.34 -15.41
CA GLN A 6 -31.19 24.08 -16.11
C GLN A 6 -31.28 24.23 -17.64
N ASN A 7 -30.59 23.32 -18.35
CA ASN A 7 -30.59 23.08 -19.81
C ASN A 7 -29.45 23.74 -20.60
N GLY A 8 -28.32 23.04 -20.68
CA GLY A 8 -27.49 22.97 -21.90
C GLY A 8 -26.96 24.27 -22.52
N GLU A 9 -26.55 25.28 -21.74
CA GLU A 9 -25.90 26.49 -22.28
C GLU A 9 -24.42 26.62 -21.91
N ALA A 10 -23.65 27.21 -22.84
CA ALA A 10 -22.23 27.50 -22.73
C ALA A 10 -21.95 28.68 -21.78
N VAL A 11 -21.02 28.50 -20.84
CA VAL A 11 -20.59 29.53 -19.89
C VAL A 11 -19.32 30.20 -20.42
N LEU A 12 -19.41 31.49 -20.77
CA LEU A 12 -18.26 32.31 -21.18
C LEU A 12 -17.88 33.28 -20.06
N THR A 13 -16.76 33.03 -19.38
CA THR A 13 -16.22 33.90 -18.33
C THR A 13 -15.07 34.78 -18.84
N SER A 14 -15.45 36.02 -19.15
CA SER A 14 -14.66 37.27 -19.29
C SER A 14 -14.05 37.64 -20.66
N GLY A 15 -14.26 38.91 -21.07
CA GLY A 15 -13.48 39.61 -22.10
C GLY A 15 -14.13 39.95 -23.45
N ILE A 16 -15.42 40.31 -23.57
CA ILE A 16 -16.00 40.75 -24.86
C ILE A 16 -15.67 42.23 -25.14
N VAL A 17 -15.03 42.51 -26.28
CA VAL A 17 -15.20 43.77 -27.02
C VAL A 17 -16.05 43.49 -28.27
N ASN A 18 -17.22 44.15 -28.32
CA ASN A 18 -18.34 44.12 -29.29
C ASN A 18 -17.94 43.94 -30.79
N ASN A 19 -18.67 43.22 -31.65
CA ASN A 19 -20.04 43.46 -32.14
C ASN A 19 -20.64 42.19 -32.80
N GLY A 20 -21.55 41.48 -32.13
CA GLY A 20 -22.34 40.42 -32.76
C GLY A 20 -23.41 39.87 -31.81
N SER A 21 -24.68 39.86 -32.25
CA SER A 21 -25.79 39.27 -31.49
C SER A 21 -25.96 37.79 -31.85
N VAL A 22 -26.06 36.91 -30.86
CA VAL A 22 -26.53 35.54 -31.04
C VAL A 22 -28.06 35.55 -30.90
N ALA A 23 -28.77 35.07 -31.92
CA ALA A 23 -30.22 34.89 -31.86
C ALA A 23 -30.57 33.40 -32.02
N LEU A 24 -31.37 32.88 -31.08
CA LEU A 24 -31.94 31.54 -31.12
C LEU A 24 -33.30 31.61 -31.84
N ASP A 25 -33.38 31.04 -33.04
CA ASP A 25 -34.67 30.79 -33.69
C ASP A 25 -35.24 29.48 -33.15
N GLN A 26 -36.13 29.60 -32.18
CA GLN A 26 -36.78 28.47 -31.51
C GLN A 26 -37.66 27.62 -32.45
N SER A 27 -37.99 28.11 -33.65
CA SER A 27 -38.85 27.38 -34.59
C SER A 27 -38.09 26.43 -35.52
N SER A 28 -36.80 26.66 -35.75
CA SER A 28 -35.99 25.89 -36.70
C SER A 28 -34.87 25.08 -36.06
N GLY A 29 -34.62 25.26 -34.75
CA GLY A 29 -33.50 24.61 -34.05
C GLY A 29 -32.12 25.05 -34.58
N LYS A 30 -32.06 26.18 -35.30
CA LYS A 30 -30.83 26.74 -35.86
C LYS A 30 -30.36 27.92 -35.02
N ILE A 31 -29.09 27.90 -34.65
CA ILE A 31 -28.38 29.05 -34.09
C ILE A 31 -27.75 29.79 -35.28
N GLN A 32 -28.17 31.03 -35.54
CA GLN A 32 -27.48 31.90 -36.49
C GLN A 32 -26.51 32.81 -35.72
N VAL A 33 -25.21 32.62 -35.98
CA VAL A 33 -24.16 33.53 -35.54
C VAL A 33 -23.69 34.31 -36.77
N ASN A 34 -23.97 35.62 -36.79
CA ASN A 34 -23.51 36.49 -37.87
C ASN A 34 -22.14 37.09 -37.48
N ASN A 35 -21.09 36.67 -38.20
CA ASN A 35 -19.68 37.14 -38.18
C ASN A 35 -18.68 36.60 -37.13
N LEU A 36 -17.39 36.62 -37.54
CA LEU A 36 -16.17 36.23 -36.81
C LEU A 36 -16.13 36.86 -35.40
N GLY A 37 -16.10 36.02 -34.36
CA GLY A 37 -15.74 36.43 -33.01
C GLY A 37 -14.24 36.27 -32.79
N VAL A 38 -13.57 37.35 -32.36
CA VAL A 38 -12.19 37.34 -31.88
C VAL A 38 -12.23 37.30 -30.35
N PHE A 39 -11.57 36.32 -29.74
CA PHE A 39 -11.51 36.15 -28.28
C PHE A 39 -10.10 36.38 -27.75
N TYR A 40 -10.01 37.14 -26.66
CA TYR A 40 -8.82 37.32 -25.83
C TYR A 40 -9.09 36.66 -24.48
N ASN A 41 -8.31 35.64 -24.10
CA ASN A 41 -8.60 34.84 -22.91
C ASN A 41 -7.52 34.98 -21.83
N SER A 42 -7.96 35.33 -20.61
CA SER A 42 -7.14 35.35 -19.39
C SER A 42 -7.67 34.39 -18.30
N GLY A 43 -8.42 33.35 -18.68
CA GLY A 43 -9.02 32.33 -17.79
C GLY A 43 -9.40 31.04 -18.55
N SER A 44 -10.33 30.22 -18.04
CA SER A 44 -10.73 28.95 -18.69
C SER A 44 -11.89 29.10 -19.69
N LEU A 45 -11.76 28.48 -20.87
CA LEU A 45 -12.73 28.47 -21.97
C LEU A 45 -13.15 27.03 -22.29
N HIS A 46 -14.43 26.70 -22.05
CA HIS A 46 -14.97 25.35 -22.27
C HIS A 46 -15.96 25.33 -23.44
N PHE A 47 -15.72 24.47 -24.42
CA PHE A 47 -16.64 24.21 -25.52
C PHE A 47 -17.43 22.91 -25.27
N ARG A 48 -18.72 23.04 -24.96
CA ARG A 48 -19.66 21.90 -24.79
C ARG A 48 -20.93 22.14 -25.59
N GLY A 49 -21.33 21.20 -26.47
CA GLY A 49 -22.61 21.25 -27.18
C GLY A 49 -22.82 20.13 -28.23
N ASP A 50 -24.05 19.64 -28.36
CA ASP A 50 -24.54 18.79 -29.45
C ASP A 50 -24.99 19.68 -30.62
N PHE A 51 -24.16 19.89 -31.65
CA PHE A 51 -24.57 20.60 -32.87
C PHE A 51 -25.10 19.64 -33.93
N CYS A 52 -26.15 18.89 -33.59
CA CYS A 52 -26.80 17.97 -34.52
C CYS A 52 -28.23 18.44 -34.85
N SER A 53 -28.42 19.04 -36.02
CA SER A 53 -29.67 18.95 -36.77
C SER A 53 -29.41 18.81 -38.28
N GLY A 54 -29.53 17.58 -38.78
CA GLY A 54 -29.65 17.22 -40.20
C GLY A 54 -28.51 17.61 -41.14
N ASN A 55 -27.69 16.64 -41.57
CA ASN A 55 -26.84 16.57 -42.79
C ASN A 55 -26.17 17.84 -43.35
N THR A 56 -25.96 18.88 -42.56
CA THR A 56 -25.28 20.11 -42.98
C THR A 56 -24.38 20.56 -41.83
N TYR A 57 -23.07 20.38 -42.01
CA TYR A 57 -22.05 20.90 -41.11
C TYR A 57 -22.07 22.43 -41.19
N ASN A 58 -22.49 23.10 -40.10
CA ASN A 58 -22.33 24.54 -40.01
C ASN A 58 -20.84 24.83 -39.78
N LYS A 59 -20.24 25.57 -40.71
CA LYS A 59 -18.82 25.98 -40.64
C LYS A 59 -18.69 27.09 -39.61
N PHE A 60 -18.08 26.80 -38.47
CA PHE A 60 -17.77 27.79 -37.44
C PHE A 60 -16.29 28.17 -37.54
N THR A 61 -15.99 29.44 -37.82
CA THR A 61 -14.62 29.96 -37.72
C THR A 61 -14.47 30.66 -36.38
N LEU A 62 -13.75 30.01 -35.46
CA LEU A 62 -13.33 30.60 -34.20
C LEU A 62 -11.87 31.05 -34.33
N LYS A 63 -11.58 32.29 -33.94
CA LYS A 63 -10.22 32.81 -33.87
C LYS A 63 -9.92 33.25 -32.43
N ILE A 64 -9.09 32.48 -31.74
CA ILE A 64 -8.51 32.87 -30.44
C ILE A 64 -7.21 33.60 -30.76
N VAL A 65 -7.14 34.89 -30.45
CA VAL A 65 -6.05 35.78 -30.91
C VAL A 65 -4.96 35.94 -29.84
N GLU A 66 -5.28 35.68 -28.57
CA GLU A 66 -4.30 35.73 -27.49
C GLU A 66 -4.76 34.88 -26.28
N GLN A 67 -3.85 34.04 -25.78
CA GLN A 67 -4.02 33.20 -24.59
C GLN A 67 -2.92 33.62 -23.58
N THR A 68 -3.22 33.74 -22.29
CA THR A 68 -2.16 33.87 -21.27
C THR A 68 -1.72 32.48 -20.81
N GLU A 69 -0.55 32.32 -20.19
CA GLU A 69 -0.09 31.00 -19.71
C GLU A 69 -1.09 30.32 -18.75
N ASP A 70 -1.94 31.10 -18.06
CA ASP A 70 -2.96 30.62 -17.14
C ASP A 70 -4.32 30.27 -17.79
N ALA A 71 -4.46 30.37 -19.12
CA ALA A 71 -5.73 30.17 -19.79
C ALA A 71 -5.89 28.70 -20.25
N GLU A 72 -6.96 28.03 -19.84
CA GLU A 72 -7.27 26.65 -20.22
C GLU A 72 -8.30 26.61 -21.35
N VAL A 73 -8.11 25.73 -22.34
CA VAL A 73 -9.09 25.49 -23.42
C VAL A 73 -9.50 24.03 -23.39
N SER A 74 -10.81 23.74 -23.34
CA SER A 74 -11.32 22.37 -23.25
C SER A 74 -12.42 22.09 -24.30
N PHE A 75 -12.34 20.94 -24.96
CA PHE A 75 -13.25 20.49 -26.01
C PHE A 75 -14.00 19.22 -25.57
N GLY A 76 -15.35 19.23 -25.64
CA GLY A 76 -16.16 18.05 -25.37
C GLY A 76 -16.17 17.01 -26.52
N ASP A 77 -16.51 15.76 -26.19
CA ASP A 77 -16.38 14.56 -27.04
C ASP A 77 -17.11 14.57 -28.39
N ARG A 78 -18.07 15.48 -28.58
CA ARG A 78 -18.90 15.59 -29.80
C ARG A 78 -18.63 16.86 -30.61
N PHE A 79 -17.57 17.58 -30.29
CA PHE A 79 -17.18 18.80 -30.99
C PHE A 79 -16.53 18.47 -32.34
N ASN A 80 -17.10 19.00 -33.43
CA ASN A 80 -16.51 18.97 -34.76
C ASN A 80 -16.36 20.42 -35.26
N ALA A 81 -15.13 20.91 -35.37
CA ALA A 81 -14.84 22.26 -35.81
C ALA A 81 -13.98 22.27 -37.07
N ASP A 82 -14.61 22.04 -38.22
CA ASP A 82 -13.99 22.35 -39.50
C ASP A 82 -13.77 23.87 -39.63
N GLY A 83 -12.49 24.29 -39.68
CA GLY A 83 -12.09 25.68 -39.93
C GLY A 83 -11.78 26.53 -38.68
N LEU A 84 -11.40 25.89 -37.57
CA LEU A 84 -10.83 26.57 -36.40
C LEU A 84 -9.39 27.02 -36.71
N GLU A 85 -9.00 28.24 -36.35
CA GLU A 85 -7.59 28.68 -36.37
C GLU A 85 -7.16 29.02 -34.94
N PHE A 86 -6.15 28.31 -34.44
CA PHE A 86 -5.62 28.50 -33.10
C PHE A 86 -4.35 29.35 -33.17
N GLN A 87 -4.27 30.48 -32.46
CA GLN A 87 -3.06 31.31 -32.44
C GLN A 87 -2.44 31.30 -31.05
N LEU A 88 -1.18 30.88 -30.98
CA LEU A 88 -0.42 30.87 -29.74
C LEU A 88 -0.02 32.29 -29.31
N PRO A 89 0.26 32.49 -28.01
CA PRO A 89 0.82 33.74 -27.53
C PRO A 89 2.14 33.99 -28.26
N LYS A 90 2.38 35.23 -28.70
CA LYS A 90 3.49 35.54 -29.62
C LYS A 90 4.85 35.14 -29.07
N GLU A 91 5.06 35.27 -27.76
CA GLU A 91 6.28 34.86 -27.07
C GLU A 91 6.44 33.33 -27.07
N VAL A 92 5.39 32.60 -26.72
CA VAL A 92 5.33 31.12 -26.78
C VAL A 92 5.62 30.61 -28.19
N LEU A 93 4.94 31.18 -29.19
CA LEU A 93 5.10 30.81 -30.61
C LEU A 93 6.53 31.02 -31.09
N ASN A 94 7.13 32.17 -30.76
CA ASN A 94 8.50 32.47 -31.13
C ASN A 94 9.50 31.52 -30.46
N GLN A 95 9.31 31.20 -29.18
CA GLN A 95 10.19 30.27 -28.46
C GLN A 95 10.06 28.84 -29.01
N LEU A 96 8.85 28.37 -29.30
CA LEU A 96 8.60 27.05 -29.90
C LEU A 96 9.24 26.95 -31.30
N ASN A 97 9.01 27.94 -32.17
CA ASN A 97 9.57 27.95 -33.52
C ASN A 97 11.09 28.11 -33.54
N ALA A 98 11.66 28.80 -32.54
CA ALA A 98 13.10 28.92 -32.39
C ALA A 98 13.74 27.68 -31.73
N GLY A 99 12.93 26.74 -31.21
CA GLY A 99 13.42 25.60 -30.42
C GLY A 99 14.07 26.02 -29.10
N THR A 100 13.78 27.23 -28.61
CA THR A 100 14.32 27.78 -27.36
C THR A 100 13.33 27.67 -26.21
N ARG A 101 12.10 27.20 -26.48
CA ARG A 101 11.13 26.93 -25.42
C ARG A 101 11.57 25.66 -24.69
N GLU A 102 11.46 25.76 -23.38
CA GLU A 102 12.12 24.88 -22.44
C GLU A 102 11.15 23.82 -21.88
N ASP A 103 9.84 24.14 -21.87
CA ASP A 103 8.78 23.28 -21.36
C ASP A 103 7.70 23.03 -22.42
N ASP A 104 7.09 21.85 -22.34
CA ASP A 104 5.96 21.46 -23.19
C ASP A 104 4.77 22.41 -22.90
N TYR A 105 4.07 22.84 -23.94
CA TYR A 105 2.97 23.80 -23.81
C TYR A 105 1.62 23.07 -23.84
N LEU A 106 0.83 23.18 -22.77
CA LEU A 106 -0.55 22.67 -22.76
C LEU A 106 -1.37 23.50 -23.74
N LEU A 107 -1.73 22.87 -24.86
CA LEU A 107 -2.47 23.52 -25.93
C LEU A 107 -3.97 23.53 -25.61
N ALA A 108 -4.49 22.39 -25.18
CA ALA A 108 -5.91 22.22 -24.85
C ALA A 108 -6.15 20.91 -24.08
N GLU A 109 -7.38 20.71 -23.61
CA GLU A 109 -7.92 19.43 -23.17
C GLU A 109 -9.02 18.95 -24.14
N GLY A 110 -9.04 17.67 -24.52
CA GLY A 110 -10.07 17.06 -25.33
C GLY A 110 -9.71 15.68 -25.91
N GLY A 111 -10.74 14.99 -26.40
CA GLY A 111 -10.65 13.66 -27.03
C GLY A 111 -9.92 13.66 -28.40
N ASP A 112 -9.87 12.49 -29.05
CA ASP A 112 -9.07 12.28 -30.28
C ASP A 112 -9.48 13.20 -31.45
N ALA A 113 -10.74 13.61 -31.50
CA ALA A 113 -11.23 14.56 -32.49
C ALA A 113 -10.60 15.95 -32.32
N ALA A 114 -10.43 16.41 -31.07
CA ALA A 114 -9.77 17.67 -30.76
C ALA A 114 -8.26 17.60 -31.07
N PHE A 115 -7.61 16.47 -30.76
CA PHE A 115 -6.20 16.23 -31.08
C PHE A 115 -5.92 16.34 -32.58
N LYS A 116 -6.67 15.59 -33.41
CA LYS A 116 -6.50 15.61 -34.88
C LYS A 116 -6.75 16.99 -35.50
N LEU A 117 -7.66 17.75 -34.92
CA LEU A 117 -7.95 19.12 -35.34
C LEU A 117 -6.76 20.04 -35.06
N LEU A 118 -6.32 20.08 -33.80
CA LEU A 118 -5.30 21.01 -33.33
C LEU A 118 -3.93 20.77 -33.98
N GLU A 119 -3.56 19.50 -34.23
CA GLU A 119 -2.31 19.12 -34.90
C GLU A 119 -2.10 19.86 -36.24
N ASN A 120 -3.18 20.25 -36.92
CA ASN A 120 -3.14 20.84 -38.26
C ASN A 120 -3.50 22.34 -38.31
N HIS A 121 -3.89 22.95 -37.19
CA HIS A 121 -4.56 24.26 -37.20
C HIS A 121 -3.98 25.31 -36.23
N VAL A 122 -2.74 25.14 -35.77
CA VAL A 122 -2.02 26.19 -35.00
C VAL A 122 -1.31 27.15 -35.96
N GLN A 123 -1.78 28.40 -36.00
CA GLN A 123 -1.30 29.43 -36.92
C GLN A 123 0.14 29.85 -36.61
N GLY A 124 0.98 29.77 -37.64
CA GLY A 124 2.37 30.26 -37.59
C GLY A 124 3.33 29.34 -36.84
N LEU A 125 2.88 28.18 -36.37
CA LEU A 125 3.71 27.18 -35.71
C LEU A 125 4.53 26.41 -36.75
N ASP A 126 5.84 26.31 -36.52
CA ASP A 126 6.73 25.44 -37.27
C ASP A 126 6.59 24.01 -36.72
N ASN A 127 5.69 23.24 -37.31
CA ASN A 127 5.45 21.84 -36.95
C ASN A 127 6.71 20.96 -37.10
N SER A 128 7.78 21.44 -37.75
CA SER A 128 9.06 20.75 -37.80
C SER A 128 9.93 21.00 -36.58
N LYS A 129 9.48 21.76 -35.57
CA LYS A 129 10.20 22.11 -34.33
C LYS A 129 9.48 21.70 -33.06
N VAL A 130 8.31 21.09 -33.20
CA VAL A 130 7.48 20.64 -32.11
C VAL A 130 6.82 19.31 -32.49
N SER A 131 6.40 18.54 -31.51
CA SER A 131 5.48 17.41 -31.70
C SER A 131 4.18 17.67 -30.96
N PHE A 132 3.07 17.19 -31.49
CA PHE A 132 1.82 17.13 -30.75
C PHE A 132 1.78 15.80 -30.01
N GLU A 133 1.63 15.86 -28.69
CA GLU A 133 1.45 14.67 -27.86
C GLU A 133 0.12 14.75 -27.11
N LYS A 134 -0.43 13.59 -26.76
CA LYS A 134 -1.65 13.48 -25.98
C LYS A 134 -1.35 12.68 -24.71
N ASP A 135 -1.76 13.23 -23.57
CA ASP A 135 -1.63 12.63 -22.24
C ASP A 135 -2.99 12.63 -21.55
N GLY A 136 -3.70 11.49 -21.59
CA GLY A 136 -5.12 11.44 -21.24
C GLY A 136 -5.94 12.37 -22.13
N ASP A 137 -6.68 13.32 -21.55
CA ASP A 137 -7.38 14.35 -22.31
C ASP A 137 -6.50 15.58 -22.61
N ARG A 138 -5.26 15.65 -22.11
CA ARG A 138 -4.40 16.83 -22.33
C ARG A 138 -3.70 16.73 -23.68
N ILE A 139 -3.74 17.81 -24.44
CA ILE A 139 -3.11 17.95 -25.75
C ILE A 139 -1.94 18.91 -25.59
N MET A 140 -0.72 18.42 -25.79
CA MET A 140 0.53 19.14 -25.53
C MET A 140 1.26 19.46 -26.84
N LEU A 141 1.86 20.64 -26.91
CA LEU A 141 2.92 20.98 -27.86
C LEU A 141 4.27 20.71 -27.20
N CYS A 142 4.89 19.61 -27.56
CA CYS A 142 6.21 19.24 -27.07
C CYS A 142 7.29 19.89 -27.92
N CYS A 143 8.26 20.55 -27.27
CA CYS A 143 9.41 21.11 -27.98
C CYS A 143 10.21 19.97 -28.63
N GLN A 144 10.76 20.15 -29.84
CA GLN A 144 11.60 19.12 -30.45
C GLN A 144 12.82 18.84 -29.57
N LYS A 145 12.78 17.67 -28.94
CA LYS A 145 13.85 17.15 -28.10
C LYS A 145 14.99 16.66 -28.98
N ALA A 146 16.23 17.01 -28.65
CA ALA A 146 17.38 16.35 -29.25
C ALA A 146 17.29 14.84 -28.94
N ILE A 147 17.72 13.97 -29.85
CA ILE A 147 17.66 12.52 -29.64
C ILE A 147 19.07 11.98 -29.66
N PHE A 148 19.46 11.29 -28.59
CA PHE A 148 20.70 10.53 -28.53
C PHE A 148 20.40 9.03 -28.50
N TYR A 149 21.20 8.22 -29.18
CA TYR A 149 21.06 6.78 -29.25
C TYR A 149 22.13 6.10 -28.39
N LEU A 150 21.70 5.19 -27.51
CA LEU A 150 22.54 4.39 -26.63
C LEU A 150 22.45 2.92 -27.05
N ASP A 151 23.58 2.33 -27.41
CA ASP A 151 23.69 0.90 -27.75
C ASP A 151 24.91 0.30 -27.01
N PRO A 152 24.70 -0.34 -25.84
CA PRO A 152 25.78 -0.98 -25.09
C PRO A 152 26.52 -2.08 -25.85
N GLU A 153 25.89 -2.69 -26.84
CA GLU A 153 26.46 -3.81 -27.59
C GLU A 153 27.26 -3.35 -28.82
N ASN A 154 26.70 -2.42 -29.61
CA ASN A 154 27.27 -2.04 -30.91
C ASN A 154 27.73 -0.57 -31.01
N GLY A 155 27.39 0.26 -30.02
CA GLY A 155 27.74 1.67 -29.97
C GLY A 155 29.23 1.91 -29.72
N LYS A 156 29.65 3.17 -29.83
CA LYS A 156 31.00 3.65 -29.52
C LYS A 156 30.95 5.03 -28.89
N ASP A 157 31.68 5.27 -27.82
CA ASP A 157 31.65 6.56 -27.11
C ASP A 157 32.34 7.71 -27.86
N GLU A 158 33.07 7.40 -28.94
CA GLU A 158 33.56 8.43 -29.88
C GLU A 158 32.46 8.96 -30.81
N ASN A 159 31.31 8.29 -30.88
CA ASN A 159 30.18 8.72 -31.70
C ASN A 159 29.44 9.90 -31.07
N ASP A 160 28.70 10.66 -31.88
CA ASP A 160 27.91 11.80 -31.43
C ASP A 160 26.51 11.42 -30.93
N GLY A 161 26.12 10.14 -31.06
CA GLY A 161 24.83 9.64 -30.60
C GLY A 161 23.64 10.12 -31.43
N THR A 162 23.80 10.89 -32.51
CA THR A 162 22.68 11.56 -33.20
C THR A 162 21.85 10.66 -34.10
N SER A 163 22.28 9.41 -34.30
CA SER A 163 21.55 8.40 -35.07
C SER A 163 21.80 6.99 -34.54
N ALA A 164 20.93 6.04 -34.89
CA ALA A 164 21.09 4.64 -34.46
C ALA A 164 22.40 4.00 -34.97
N ASP A 165 22.86 4.36 -36.17
CA ASP A 165 24.12 3.84 -36.73
C ASP A 165 25.37 4.50 -36.08
N ASN A 166 25.16 5.61 -35.36
CA ASN A 166 26.19 6.38 -34.66
C ASN A 166 25.88 6.46 -33.15
N ALA A 167 25.33 5.38 -32.59
CA ALA A 167 24.97 5.33 -31.18
C ALA A 167 26.21 5.37 -30.27
N VAL A 168 26.09 6.00 -29.10
CA VAL A 168 27.11 5.92 -28.04
C VAL A 168 27.02 4.58 -27.33
N GLN A 169 28.11 4.14 -26.70
CA GLN A 169 28.18 2.82 -26.08
C GLN A 169 27.73 2.84 -24.62
N THR A 170 28.18 3.81 -23.85
CA THR A 170 27.99 3.83 -22.40
C THR A 170 26.87 4.78 -21.98
N LEU A 171 26.21 4.41 -20.88
CA LEU A 171 25.23 5.26 -20.22
C LEU A 171 25.83 6.60 -19.78
N ASP A 172 27.07 6.59 -19.25
CA ASP A 172 27.79 7.80 -18.87
C ASP A 172 27.95 8.76 -20.05
N LYS A 173 28.32 8.23 -21.23
CA LYS A 173 28.44 9.07 -22.43
C LYS A 173 27.10 9.61 -22.91
N ALA A 174 26.04 8.80 -22.87
CA ALA A 174 24.70 9.25 -23.21
C ALA A 174 24.19 10.36 -22.27
N LEU A 175 24.46 10.23 -20.96
CA LEU A 175 24.14 11.25 -19.96
C LEU A 175 24.99 12.51 -20.13
N GLU A 176 26.26 12.40 -20.51
CA GLU A 176 27.10 13.55 -20.86
C GLU A 176 26.47 14.37 -22.00
N LEU A 177 26.08 13.71 -23.09
CA LEU A 177 25.42 14.37 -24.24
C LEU A 177 24.06 14.97 -23.85
N TYR A 178 23.26 14.24 -23.07
CA TYR A 178 22.00 14.75 -22.53
C TYR A 178 22.21 16.04 -21.73
N ASN A 179 23.21 16.08 -20.85
CA ASN A 179 23.50 17.25 -20.02
C ASN A 179 23.99 18.47 -20.83
N GLN A 180 24.57 18.27 -22.02
CA GLN A 180 24.92 19.37 -22.94
C GLN A 180 23.70 20.06 -23.56
N THR A 181 22.51 19.47 -23.42
CA THR A 181 21.24 20.00 -23.95
C THR A 181 20.37 20.68 -22.90
N ASP A 182 20.90 20.97 -21.71
CA ASP A 182 20.10 21.48 -20.57
C ASP A 182 18.88 20.59 -20.26
N GLY A 183 19.02 19.28 -20.46
CA GLY A 183 17.97 18.28 -20.24
C GLY A 183 16.82 18.31 -21.25
N LEU A 184 17.03 18.90 -22.43
CA LEU A 184 16.06 18.97 -23.53
C LEU A 184 16.22 17.82 -24.54
N ALA A 185 16.77 16.68 -24.12
CA ALA A 185 16.99 15.53 -24.97
C ALA A 185 16.24 14.27 -24.50
N GLU A 186 16.04 13.33 -25.42
CA GLU A 186 15.60 11.95 -25.18
C GLU A 186 16.75 10.99 -25.51
N ILE A 187 16.98 10.00 -24.66
CA ILE A 187 17.94 8.92 -24.92
C ILE A 187 17.17 7.68 -25.39
N ARG A 188 17.40 7.27 -26.65
CA ARG A 188 16.85 6.05 -27.24
C ARG A 188 17.77 4.86 -27.04
N VAL A 189 17.32 3.89 -26.27
CA VAL A 189 18.07 2.69 -25.93
C VAL A 189 17.82 1.61 -26.97
N LEU A 190 18.88 1.12 -27.61
CA LEU A 190 18.83 0.13 -28.68
C LEU A 190 19.10 -1.31 -28.21
N ASN A 191 19.81 -1.47 -27.08
CA ASN A 191 20.06 -2.75 -26.41
C ASN A 191 20.04 -2.58 -24.89
N THR A 192 19.85 -3.68 -24.16
CA THR A 192 19.71 -3.69 -22.69
C THR A 192 20.88 -3.00 -22.00
N VAL A 193 20.58 -2.05 -21.11
CA VAL A 193 21.58 -1.35 -20.30
C VAL A 193 21.63 -1.98 -18.92
N SER A 194 22.79 -2.53 -18.53
CA SER A 194 23.01 -2.95 -17.15
C SER A 194 23.15 -1.71 -16.25
N LEU A 195 22.26 -1.58 -15.27
CA LEU A 195 22.19 -0.44 -14.37
C LEU A 195 22.71 -0.84 -12.99
N THR A 196 23.82 -0.22 -12.58
CA THR A 196 24.53 -0.54 -11.32
C THR A 196 24.58 0.61 -10.33
N SER A 197 24.04 1.77 -10.71
CA SER A 197 24.02 3.00 -9.93
C SER A 197 22.70 3.75 -10.10
N ASP A 198 22.43 4.67 -9.18
CA ASP A 198 21.23 5.49 -9.17
C ASP A 198 21.11 6.36 -10.43
N LEU A 199 19.87 6.52 -10.91
CA LEU A 199 19.52 7.53 -11.91
C LEU A 199 18.74 8.66 -11.26
N SER A 200 19.39 9.82 -11.22
CA SER A 200 18.81 11.07 -10.76
C SER A 200 19.38 12.23 -11.59
N PRO A 201 18.61 13.31 -11.83
CA PRO A 201 19.12 14.46 -12.55
C PRO A 201 20.27 15.14 -11.80
N SER A 202 21.35 15.46 -12.52
CA SER A 202 22.49 16.19 -11.99
C SER A 202 22.34 17.72 -12.08
N VAL A 203 21.31 18.23 -12.79
CA VAL A 203 21.27 19.64 -13.20
C VAL A 203 20.51 20.49 -12.18
N LYS A 204 21.25 21.17 -11.32
CA LYS A 204 20.85 22.46 -10.74
C LYS A 204 21.51 23.55 -11.57
N LYS A 205 20.75 24.33 -12.35
CA LYS A 205 21.27 25.61 -12.85
C LYS A 205 21.46 26.52 -11.63
N THR A 206 22.69 26.73 -11.21
CA THR A 206 23.04 27.92 -10.44
C THR A 206 23.29 29.03 -11.46
N ASP A 207 22.23 29.69 -11.90
CA ASP A 207 22.40 31.01 -12.49
C ASP A 207 22.79 31.95 -11.34
N SER A 208 24.08 32.26 -11.25
CA SER A 208 24.66 33.12 -10.22
C SER A 208 24.17 34.58 -10.24
N ASN A 209 23.17 34.91 -11.08
CA ASN A 209 22.58 36.24 -11.20
C ASN A 209 21.04 36.27 -11.29
N ALA A 210 20.34 35.16 -11.05
CA ALA A 210 18.88 35.15 -10.98
C ALA A 210 18.42 34.94 -9.53
N GLU A 211 18.28 36.02 -8.77
CA GLU A 211 17.57 35.98 -7.49
C GLU A 211 16.10 35.64 -7.78
N GLY A 212 15.70 34.38 -7.58
CA GLY A 212 14.29 33.98 -7.46
C GLY A 212 13.77 32.85 -8.34
N SER A 213 14.53 32.29 -9.29
CA SER A 213 14.06 31.14 -10.08
C SER A 213 14.51 29.82 -9.45
N ASN A 214 13.67 29.20 -8.62
CA ASN A 214 13.78 27.77 -8.33
C ASN A 214 13.40 27.00 -9.60
N GLN A 215 14.35 26.81 -10.52
CA GLN A 215 14.10 26.00 -11.69
C GLN A 215 14.13 24.52 -11.27
N GLU A 216 13.01 23.81 -11.35
CA GLU A 216 12.93 22.38 -11.08
C GLU A 216 13.83 21.62 -12.06
N SER A 217 14.54 20.60 -11.56
CA SER A 217 15.41 19.79 -12.41
C SER A 217 14.56 18.98 -13.39
N ARG A 218 14.91 18.97 -14.68
CA ARG A 218 14.16 18.22 -15.70
C ARG A 218 14.37 16.70 -15.54
N PRO A 219 13.32 15.89 -15.74
CA PRO A 219 13.47 14.45 -15.70
C PRO A 219 14.35 13.95 -16.83
N ILE A 220 15.25 13.02 -16.53
CA ILE A 220 16.01 12.30 -17.58
C ILE A 220 15.02 11.44 -18.35
N ARG A 221 15.05 11.48 -19.68
CA ARG A 221 14.10 10.73 -20.52
C ARG A 221 14.81 9.62 -21.29
N PHE A 222 14.44 8.38 -20.99
CA PHE A 222 14.82 7.20 -21.75
C PHE A 222 13.61 6.67 -22.52
N ALA A 223 13.85 6.20 -23.73
CA ALA A 223 12.83 5.59 -24.57
C ALA A 223 13.35 4.33 -25.25
N ARG A 224 12.47 3.36 -25.49
CA ARG A 224 12.78 2.21 -26.35
C ARG A 224 13.08 2.71 -27.77
N GLY A 225 14.28 2.41 -28.26
CA GLY A 225 14.67 2.70 -29.63
C GLY A 225 14.36 1.54 -30.58
N ALA A 226 14.19 1.85 -31.86
CA ALA A 226 14.12 0.86 -32.94
C ALA A 226 15.33 1.06 -33.86
N ALA A 227 16.18 0.04 -33.98
CA ALA A 227 17.25 0.01 -34.99
C ALA A 227 16.65 -0.40 -36.36
N ARG A 228 17.40 -0.16 -37.45
CA ARG A 228 17.00 -0.46 -38.84
C ARG A 228 16.43 -1.88 -38.99
N GLY A 229 15.11 -2.02 -39.04
CA GLY A 229 14.43 -3.26 -39.43
C GLY A 229 14.47 -4.40 -38.40
N THR A 230 14.91 -4.16 -37.16
CA THR A 230 14.89 -5.14 -36.06
C THR A 230 14.19 -4.57 -34.83
N SER A 231 13.27 -5.35 -34.26
CA SER A 231 12.61 -5.02 -32.99
C SER A 231 13.53 -5.39 -31.83
N PHE A 232 13.98 -4.42 -31.04
CA PHE A 232 14.67 -4.67 -29.78
C PHE A 232 13.72 -5.35 -28.78
N GLY A 233 13.99 -6.63 -28.49
CA GLY A 233 13.13 -7.49 -27.69
C GLY A 233 13.48 -7.59 -26.21
N GLY A 234 14.58 -6.97 -25.76
CA GLY A 234 15.06 -7.03 -24.37
C GLY A 234 14.46 -5.96 -23.44
N ALA A 235 14.79 -6.04 -22.15
CA ALA A 235 14.45 -4.97 -21.20
C ALA A 235 15.32 -3.73 -21.45
N LEU A 236 14.81 -2.51 -21.24
CA LEU A 236 15.68 -1.32 -21.40
C LEU A 236 16.77 -1.30 -20.35
N PHE A 237 16.43 -1.68 -19.12
CA PHE A 237 17.36 -1.75 -18.01
C PHE A 237 17.35 -3.12 -17.34
N ASP A 238 18.53 -3.62 -17.01
CA ASP A 238 18.73 -4.81 -16.19
C ASP A 238 19.44 -4.42 -14.88
N ILE A 239 18.85 -4.82 -13.75
CA ILE A 239 19.40 -4.63 -12.40
C ILE A 239 19.59 -6.00 -11.79
N SER A 240 20.81 -6.52 -11.91
CA SER A 240 21.15 -7.89 -11.48
C SER A 240 22.31 -7.92 -10.47
N GLY A 241 22.19 -8.84 -9.51
CA GLY A 241 23.20 -9.11 -8.47
C GLY A 241 22.89 -8.54 -7.08
N LYS A 242 23.20 -9.34 -6.04
CA LYS A 242 22.86 -9.08 -4.62
C LYS A 242 23.30 -7.74 -4.04
N GLU A 243 24.38 -7.17 -4.57
CA GLU A 243 24.94 -5.89 -4.08
C GLU A 243 24.47 -4.70 -4.93
N THR A 244 23.70 -4.96 -6.00
CA THR A 244 23.21 -3.95 -6.93
C THR A 244 21.92 -3.35 -6.40
N ASN A 245 22.00 -2.13 -5.88
CA ASN A 245 20.88 -1.37 -5.36
C ASN A 245 20.76 -0.07 -6.14
N VAL A 246 19.67 0.09 -6.89
CA VAL A 246 19.46 1.23 -7.80
C VAL A 246 18.23 2.01 -7.38
N LYS A 247 18.39 3.33 -7.31
CA LYS A 247 17.28 4.27 -7.14
C LYS A 247 17.00 5.03 -8.42
N LEU A 248 15.73 5.15 -8.76
CA LEU A 248 15.23 5.99 -9.84
C LEU A 248 14.48 7.16 -9.23
N SER A 249 14.88 8.38 -9.57
CA SER A 249 14.19 9.61 -9.15
C SER A 249 14.19 10.60 -10.30
N ASN A 250 13.06 11.27 -10.52
CA ASN A 250 12.89 12.23 -11.61
C ASN A 250 13.46 11.72 -12.96
N VAL A 251 13.00 10.55 -13.38
CA VAL A 251 13.42 9.88 -14.61
C VAL A 251 12.19 9.28 -15.27
N THR A 252 12.04 9.45 -16.58
CA THR A 252 11.01 8.81 -17.38
C THR A 252 11.63 7.70 -18.22
N ILE A 253 11.06 6.50 -18.13
CA ILE A 253 11.42 5.35 -18.96
C ILE A 253 10.17 4.95 -19.74
N ASP A 254 10.22 5.16 -21.06
CA ASP A 254 9.05 5.11 -21.94
C ASP A 254 9.18 3.98 -22.97
N GLY A 255 8.24 3.04 -22.96
CA GLY A 255 8.16 1.97 -23.96
C GLY A 255 7.64 2.42 -25.32
N LYS A 256 7.15 3.67 -25.43
CA LYS A 256 6.62 4.31 -26.65
C LYS A 256 5.46 3.55 -27.32
N ASN A 257 4.75 2.72 -26.56
CA ASN A 257 3.73 1.79 -27.04
C ASN A 257 4.23 0.87 -28.17
N LEU A 258 5.54 0.64 -28.23
CA LEU A 258 6.13 -0.31 -29.16
C LEU A 258 5.89 -1.71 -28.65
N SER A 259 5.46 -2.60 -29.56
CA SER A 259 5.35 -4.02 -29.27
C SER A 259 6.71 -4.56 -28.83
N ALA A 260 6.80 -5.02 -27.59
CA ALA A 260 8.00 -5.52 -26.93
C ALA A 260 7.83 -6.99 -26.54
N ALA A 261 8.95 -7.69 -26.36
CA ALA A 261 8.99 -9.06 -25.83
C ALA A 261 9.59 -9.11 -24.40
N ALA A 262 9.69 -7.95 -23.74
CA ALA A 262 10.30 -7.77 -22.43
C ALA A 262 9.71 -6.55 -21.69
N PRO A 263 9.86 -6.50 -20.34
CA PRO A 263 9.50 -5.34 -19.51
C PRO A 263 10.36 -4.11 -19.83
N LEU A 264 10.08 -2.96 -19.21
CA LEU A 264 11.01 -1.82 -19.23
C LEU A 264 12.24 -2.12 -18.37
N ILE A 265 12.02 -2.68 -17.19
CA ILE A 265 13.09 -3.00 -16.23
C ILE A 265 12.98 -4.46 -15.80
N GLN A 266 14.11 -5.15 -15.84
CA GLN A 266 14.29 -6.45 -15.22
C GLN A 266 15.11 -6.30 -13.94
N VAL A 267 14.66 -6.95 -12.86
CA VAL A 267 15.39 -7.03 -11.59
C VAL A 267 15.58 -8.49 -11.21
N SER A 268 16.81 -8.95 -11.01
CA SER A 268 17.09 -10.36 -10.73
C SER A 268 18.31 -10.60 -9.85
N ASP A 269 18.53 -11.86 -9.47
CA ASP A 269 19.75 -12.33 -8.79
C ASP A 269 20.09 -11.58 -7.50
N GLY A 270 19.05 -11.15 -6.77
CA GLY A 270 19.16 -10.39 -5.53
C GLY A 270 19.31 -8.88 -5.71
N GLY A 271 19.22 -8.36 -6.93
CA GLY A 271 19.19 -6.92 -7.19
C GLY A 271 17.99 -6.23 -6.54
N SER A 272 18.14 -4.94 -6.26
CA SER A 272 17.11 -4.10 -5.67
C SER A 272 16.86 -2.83 -6.50
N LEU A 273 15.59 -2.51 -6.72
CA LEU A 273 15.13 -1.30 -7.38
C LEU A 273 14.27 -0.48 -6.42
N THR A 274 14.57 0.81 -6.26
CA THR A 274 13.71 1.77 -5.55
C THR A 274 13.20 2.84 -6.52
N LEU A 275 11.87 3.01 -6.59
CA LEU A 275 11.22 4.12 -7.27
C LEU A 275 10.91 5.24 -6.26
N GLU A 276 11.50 6.40 -6.49
CA GLU A 276 11.28 7.62 -5.72
C GLU A 276 10.40 8.60 -6.52
N GLU A 277 10.12 9.77 -5.95
CA GLU A 277 9.32 10.82 -6.58
C GLU A 277 9.87 11.22 -7.97
N GLY A 278 8.95 11.44 -8.92
CA GLY A 278 9.26 11.79 -10.30
C GLY A 278 9.81 10.65 -11.18
N ALA A 279 10.02 9.45 -10.64
CA ALA A 279 10.27 8.28 -11.48
C ALA A 279 8.97 7.87 -12.20
N VAL A 280 9.01 7.69 -13.53
CA VAL A 280 7.85 7.34 -14.36
C VAL A 280 8.23 6.20 -15.30
N LEU A 281 7.54 5.07 -15.21
CA LEU A 281 7.66 3.95 -16.13
C LEU A 281 6.35 3.83 -16.91
N LYS A 282 6.39 3.97 -18.24
CA LYS A 282 5.13 4.03 -18.99
C LYS A 282 5.15 3.43 -20.39
N ASN A 283 3.95 3.18 -20.92
CA ASN A 283 3.68 2.89 -22.32
C ASN A 283 4.47 1.68 -22.87
N ASN A 284 4.68 0.63 -22.09
CA ASN A 284 5.35 -0.57 -22.59
C ASN A 284 4.32 -1.65 -22.91
N ALA A 285 4.35 -2.15 -24.15
CA ALA A 285 3.48 -3.23 -24.60
C ALA A 285 4.27 -4.54 -24.70
N ASN A 286 4.46 -5.23 -23.56
CA ASN A 286 5.14 -6.52 -23.51
C ASN A 286 4.17 -7.64 -23.95
N CYS A 287 3.95 -7.78 -25.25
CA CYS A 287 2.96 -8.69 -25.82
C CYS A 287 3.51 -9.61 -26.94
N ALA A 288 4.77 -9.43 -27.34
CA ALA A 288 5.34 -10.06 -28.54
C ALA A 288 6.11 -11.38 -28.29
N GLY A 289 6.10 -11.91 -27.06
CA GLY A 289 6.80 -13.15 -26.69
C GLY A 289 5.95 -14.03 -25.76
N GLY A 290 6.32 -15.31 -25.62
CA GLY A 290 5.59 -16.38 -24.91
C GLY A 290 4.70 -15.97 -23.72
N ILE A 291 5.10 -16.29 -22.49
CA ILE A 291 4.37 -15.79 -21.31
C ILE A 291 5.01 -14.46 -20.92
N ALA A 292 4.52 -13.36 -21.51
CA ALA A 292 5.01 -12.02 -21.23
C ALA A 292 4.63 -11.59 -19.80
N ARG A 293 5.63 -11.30 -18.97
CA ARG A 293 5.47 -11.03 -17.54
C ARG A 293 5.94 -9.62 -17.23
N GLY A 294 5.08 -8.79 -16.67
CA GLY A 294 5.43 -7.42 -16.31
C GLY A 294 5.46 -6.51 -17.53
N GLY A 295 4.60 -5.50 -17.59
CA GLY A 295 4.73 -4.48 -18.62
C GLY A 295 5.86 -3.52 -18.29
N ALA A 296 5.88 -2.97 -17.08
CA ALA A 296 6.94 -2.08 -16.63
C ALA A 296 8.09 -2.85 -15.97
N ILE A 297 7.80 -3.68 -14.96
CA ILE A 297 8.81 -4.34 -14.13
C ILE A 297 8.58 -5.85 -14.08
N TYR A 298 9.65 -6.60 -14.30
CA TYR A 298 9.73 -8.01 -13.94
C TYR A 298 10.80 -8.20 -12.86
N ALA A 299 10.40 -8.66 -11.69
CA ALA A 299 11.31 -8.92 -10.57
C ALA A 299 11.35 -10.42 -10.23
N ALA A 300 12.54 -11.02 -10.18
CA ALA A 300 12.68 -12.46 -10.00
C ALA A 300 13.86 -12.87 -9.10
N GLY A 301 13.56 -13.56 -8.00
CA GLY A 301 14.55 -14.15 -7.09
C GLY A 301 14.24 -13.88 -5.61
N LEU A 302 14.58 -14.83 -4.73
CA LEU A 302 14.23 -14.80 -3.29
C LEU A 302 14.76 -13.59 -2.51
N GLU A 303 15.85 -12.99 -2.98
CA GLU A 303 16.47 -11.80 -2.38
C GLU A 303 16.25 -10.54 -3.22
N THR A 304 15.49 -10.65 -4.32
CA THR A 304 15.19 -9.53 -5.21
C THR A 304 14.05 -8.70 -4.63
N THR A 305 14.24 -7.39 -4.57
CA THR A 305 13.28 -6.46 -4.01
C THR A 305 12.97 -5.30 -4.95
N VAL A 306 11.70 -4.89 -4.95
CA VAL A 306 11.26 -3.63 -5.55
C VAL A 306 10.63 -2.80 -4.43
N HIS A 307 11.02 -1.54 -4.33
CA HIS A 307 10.49 -0.57 -3.38
C HIS A 307 9.90 0.60 -4.15
N MET A 308 8.71 1.04 -3.78
CA MET A 308 8.04 2.20 -4.37
C MET A 308 7.66 3.15 -3.25
N ASN A 309 8.52 4.14 -3.02
CA ASN A 309 8.29 5.25 -2.08
C ASN A 309 7.46 6.35 -2.76
N GLY A 310 7.59 6.47 -4.08
CA GLY A 310 6.89 7.42 -4.94
C GLY A 310 6.88 6.93 -6.38
N GLY A 311 6.75 7.86 -7.32
CA GLY A 311 6.81 7.55 -8.75
C GLY A 311 5.51 6.95 -9.32
N THR A 312 5.53 6.71 -10.62
CA THR A 312 4.35 6.31 -11.41
C THR A 312 4.69 5.13 -12.34
N ILE A 313 3.82 4.13 -12.35
CA ILE A 313 3.82 3.05 -13.34
C ILE A 313 2.49 3.07 -14.07
N GLU A 314 2.50 3.39 -15.36
CA GLU A 314 1.26 3.60 -16.09
C GLU A 314 1.23 3.10 -17.53
N SER A 315 0.01 2.79 -17.99
CA SER A 315 -0.25 2.46 -19.40
C SER A 315 0.64 1.35 -19.96
N CYS A 316 1.07 0.42 -19.10
CA CYS A 316 1.85 -0.74 -19.50
C CYS A 316 0.95 -1.96 -19.69
N SER A 317 1.40 -2.91 -20.51
CA SER A 317 0.70 -4.16 -20.73
C SER A 317 1.61 -5.37 -20.82
N ALA A 318 1.11 -6.51 -20.35
CA ALA A 318 1.75 -7.82 -20.40
C ALA A 318 0.72 -8.96 -20.31
N VAL A 319 1.10 -10.21 -20.53
CA VAL A 319 0.18 -11.36 -20.33
C VAL A 319 -0.20 -11.50 -18.85
N CYS A 320 0.76 -11.34 -17.94
CA CYS A 320 0.53 -11.30 -16.49
C CYS A 320 1.26 -10.10 -15.89
N GLY A 321 0.67 -9.41 -14.92
CA GLY A 321 1.30 -8.25 -14.29
C GLY A 321 1.41 -7.08 -15.26
N GLY A 322 0.29 -6.46 -15.64
CA GLY A 322 0.30 -5.39 -16.65
C GLY A 322 1.29 -4.27 -16.31
N GLY A 323 1.39 -3.90 -15.03
CA GLY A 323 2.46 -3.07 -14.50
C GLY A 323 3.66 -3.90 -14.03
N ILE A 324 3.49 -4.66 -12.94
CA ILE A 324 4.55 -5.39 -12.25
C ILE A 324 4.25 -6.89 -12.19
N PHE A 325 5.25 -7.72 -12.44
CA PHE A 325 5.21 -9.15 -12.16
C PHE A 325 6.32 -9.57 -11.21
N LEU A 326 5.95 -10.29 -10.13
CA LEU A 326 6.87 -10.79 -9.11
C LEU A 326 6.98 -12.31 -9.19
N ARG A 327 8.22 -12.82 -9.30
CA ARG A 327 8.54 -14.26 -9.27
C ARG A 327 9.48 -14.56 -8.10
N ASN A 328 8.93 -15.05 -6.98
CA ASN A 328 9.70 -15.23 -5.74
C ASN A 328 10.38 -13.94 -5.23
N ALA A 329 9.91 -12.76 -5.64
CA ALA A 329 10.49 -11.47 -5.29
C ALA A 329 9.56 -10.71 -4.33
N ALA A 330 10.11 -9.75 -3.59
CA ALA A 330 9.34 -8.90 -2.68
C ALA A 330 9.07 -7.52 -3.29
N PHE A 331 7.85 -7.01 -3.11
CA PHE A 331 7.47 -5.66 -3.46
C PHE A 331 6.96 -4.90 -2.24
N ILE A 332 7.54 -3.73 -1.96
CA ILE A 332 7.13 -2.85 -0.87
C ILE A 332 6.64 -1.54 -1.47
N MET A 333 5.36 -1.22 -1.27
CA MET A 333 4.71 0.00 -1.74
C MET A 333 4.34 0.89 -0.56
N ASP A 334 5.15 1.91 -0.32
CA ASP A 334 4.92 2.91 0.72
C ASP A 334 4.26 4.18 0.12
N GLY A 335 4.37 4.39 -1.19
CA GLY A 335 3.78 5.51 -1.92
C GLY A 335 3.69 5.26 -3.43
N GLY A 336 3.48 6.33 -4.21
CA GLY A 336 3.41 6.28 -5.67
C GLY A 336 2.07 5.80 -6.26
N VAL A 337 2.03 5.70 -7.58
CA VAL A 337 0.82 5.37 -8.36
C VAL A 337 1.10 4.24 -9.36
N ILE A 338 0.23 3.22 -9.39
CA ILE A 338 0.20 2.18 -10.43
C ILE A 338 -1.15 2.28 -11.14
N SER A 339 -1.20 2.76 -12.38
CA SER A 339 -2.49 3.04 -13.02
C SER A 339 -2.61 2.79 -14.51
N GLY A 340 -3.82 2.47 -14.98
CA GLY A 340 -4.08 2.27 -16.42
C GLY A 340 -3.36 1.09 -17.06
N ASN A 341 -2.79 0.18 -16.25
CA ASN A 341 -2.08 -0.99 -16.77
C ASN A 341 -3.06 -2.12 -17.10
N THR A 342 -2.73 -2.92 -18.11
CA THR A 342 -3.66 -3.93 -18.66
C THR A 342 -3.00 -5.27 -18.96
N THR A 343 -3.73 -6.37 -18.81
CA THR A 343 -3.26 -7.67 -19.30
C THR A 343 -3.66 -7.92 -20.75
N SER A 344 -2.72 -8.34 -21.60
CA SER A 344 -2.89 -8.47 -23.06
C SER A 344 -3.48 -9.80 -23.55
N ASP A 345 -3.57 -10.83 -22.71
CA ASP A 345 -4.08 -12.16 -23.09
C ASP A 345 -5.29 -12.55 -22.22
N VAL A 346 -6.46 -12.40 -22.84
CA VAL A 346 -7.77 -12.79 -22.31
C VAL A 346 -8.20 -14.17 -22.81
N GLN A 347 -7.46 -14.79 -23.75
CA GLN A 347 -7.90 -16.04 -24.39
C GLN A 347 -7.42 -17.30 -23.68
N ASP A 348 -6.26 -17.29 -23.01
CA ASP A 348 -5.68 -18.49 -22.38
C ASP A 348 -5.70 -18.49 -20.84
N GLN A 349 -6.60 -17.74 -20.19
CA GLN A 349 -6.79 -17.74 -18.71
C GLN A 349 -5.61 -17.20 -17.88
N ARG A 350 -4.61 -16.59 -18.50
CA ARG A 350 -3.37 -16.12 -17.84
C ARG A 350 -3.42 -14.67 -17.35
N GLY A 351 -4.38 -13.85 -17.82
CA GLY A 351 -4.49 -12.43 -17.50
C GLY A 351 -4.75 -12.09 -16.04
N THR A 352 -3.71 -12.08 -15.20
CA THR A 352 -3.83 -11.78 -13.76
C THR A 352 -3.03 -10.56 -13.35
N GLY A 353 -3.59 -9.72 -12.47
CA GLY A 353 -2.87 -8.62 -11.83
C GLY A 353 -2.60 -7.46 -12.80
N GLY A 354 -3.65 -6.74 -13.20
CA GLY A 354 -3.52 -5.65 -14.19
C GLY A 354 -2.50 -4.61 -13.75
N GLY A 355 -2.53 -4.23 -12.46
CA GLY A 355 -1.45 -3.48 -11.82
C GLY A 355 -0.29 -4.39 -11.42
N VAL A 356 -0.54 -5.33 -10.49
CA VAL A 356 0.50 -6.18 -9.89
C VAL A 356 0.09 -7.65 -9.88
N CYS A 357 0.97 -8.53 -10.37
CA CYS A 357 0.83 -9.98 -10.27
C CYS A 357 1.90 -10.56 -9.36
N ILE A 358 1.48 -11.24 -8.29
CA ILE A 358 2.33 -11.91 -7.31
C ILE A 358 2.29 -13.40 -7.62
N ALA A 359 3.44 -14.01 -7.94
CA ALA A 359 3.51 -15.43 -8.30
C ALA A 359 4.64 -16.16 -7.54
N TYR A 360 4.46 -17.47 -7.38
CA TYR A 360 5.34 -18.33 -6.57
C TYR A 360 5.43 -17.82 -5.13
N ASN A 361 6.61 -17.82 -4.50
CA ASN A 361 6.81 -17.21 -3.17
C ASN A 361 6.93 -15.68 -3.24
N GLY A 362 6.32 -15.04 -4.23
CA GLY A 362 6.32 -13.58 -4.31
C GLY A 362 5.58 -12.99 -3.12
N THR A 363 6.00 -11.83 -2.65
CA THR A 363 5.31 -11.13 -1.57
C THR A 363 5.13 -9.66 -1.92
N MET A 364 4.02 -9.08 -1.46
CA MET A 364 3.77 -7.66 -1.57
C MET A 364 3.27 -7.11 -0.25
N LYS A 365 3.88 -6.00 0.19
CA LYS A 365 3.45 -5.20 1.32
C LYS A 365 3.06 -3.81 0.85
N MET A 366 1.82 -3.40 1.11
CA MET A 366 1.29 -2.08 0.79
C MET A 366 1.01 -1.32 2.07
N THR A 367 1.75 -0.24 2.32
CA THR A 367 1.52 0.67 3.45
C THR A 367 0.95 2.02 3.01
N GLY A 368 1.08 2.35 1.72
CA GLY A 368 0.58 3.58 1.11
C GLY A 368 0.46 3.47 -0.41
N GLY A 369 0.34 4.62 -1.08
CA GLY A 369 0.21 4.70 -2.53
C GLY A 369 -1.17 4.31 -3.09
N THR A 370 -1.30 4.36 -4.43
CA THR A 370 -2.56 4.10 -5.14
C THR A 370 -2.38 3.12 -6.30
N ILE A 371 -3.25 2.11 -6.38
CA ILE A 371 -3.37 1.19 -7.51
C ILE A 371 -4.73 1.40 -8.14
N SER A 372 -4.80 2.00 -9.34
CA SER A 372 -6.08 2.43 -9.89
C SER A 372 -6.26 2.33 -11.40
N GLY A 373 -7.51 2.11 -11.85
CA GLY A 373 -7.82 2.07 -13.28
C GLY A 373 -7.13 0.95 -14.06
N ASN A 374 -6.61 -0.07 -13.37
CA ASN A 374 -5.95 -1.20 -14.02
C ASN A 374 -6.98 -2.26 -14.42
N THR A 375 -6.68 -3.01 -15.49
CA THR A 375 -7.60 -3.98 -16.08
C THR A 375 -6.94 -5.34 -16.24
N ALA A 376 -7.59 -6.40 -15.77
CA ALA A 376 -7.15 -7.77 -15.99
C ALA A 376 -8.33 -8.73 -16.06
N ARG A 377 -8.07 -10.02 -16.29
CA ARG A 377 -9.09 -11.06 -16.15
C ARG A 377 -9.40 -11.36 -14.69
N ASN A 378 -8.35 -11.54 -13.87
CA ASN A 378 -8.49 -11.67 -12.42
C ASN A 378 -7.58 -10.67 -11.72
N GLY A 379 -8.08 -10.03 -10.66
CA GLY A 379 -7.30 -9.05 -9.92
C GLY A 379 -6.98 -7.84 -10.80
N GLY A 380 -7.99 -7.05 -11.17
CA GLY A 380 -7.82 -5.87 -12.01
C GLY A 380 -6.69 -4.98 -11.48
N GLY A 381 -6.69 -4.73 -10.17
CA GLY A 381 -5.59 -4.08 -9.46
C GLY A 381 -4.45 -5.06 -9.13
N VAL A 382 -4.71 -5.97 -8.19
CA VAL A 382 -3.71 -6.89 -7.64
C VAL A 382 -4.18 -8.34 -7.72
N SER A 383 -3.28 -9.24 -8.11
CA SER A 383 -3.47 -10.70 -7.99
C SER A 383 -2.44 -11.28 -7.03
N ALA A 384 -2.92 -11.79 -5.88
CA ALA A 384 -2.16 -12.55 -4.91
C ALA A 384 -2.20 -14.04 -5.30
N GLY A 385 -1.20 -14.46 -6.07
CA GLY A 385 -1.13 -15.79 -6.66
C GLY A 385 -1.71 -15.85 -8.08
N VAL A 386 -1.60 -17.04 -8.66
CA VAL A 386 -2.04 -17.37 -10.03
C VAL A 386 -2.79 -18.70 -10.01
N ASP A 387 -3.84 -18.84 -10.82
CA ASP A 387 -4.78 -19.97 -10.70
C ASP A 387 -4.40 -21.21 -11.55
N GLN A 388 -3.36 -21.13 -12.38
CA GLN A 388 -3.02 -22.19 -13.34
C GLN A 388 -1.62 -22.79 -13.16
N THR A 389 -1.61 -24.12 -13.19
CA THR A 389 -0.47 -25.05 -12.98
C THR A 389 0.42 -25.21 -14.21
N ASP A 390 -0.11 -24.97 -15.40
CA ASP A 390 0.59 -25.16 -16.69
C ASP A 390 1.67 -24.09 -16.95
N VAL A 391 1.64 -22.99 -16.20
CA VAL A 391 2.43 -21.79 -16.50
C VAL A 391 3.40 -21.45 -15.38
N LEU A 392 3.08 -21.77 -14.12
CA LEU A 392 3.88 -21.38 -12.96
C LEU A 392 3.66 -22.43 -11.84
N GLU A 393 4.69 -23.17 -11.44
CA GLU A 393 4.67 -24.04 -10.26
C GLU A 393 4.47 -23.18 -8.99
N ASP A 394 3.23 -22.78 -8.67
CA ASP A 394 2.96 -22.12 -7.39
C ASP A 394 3.26 -23.07 -6.23
N THR A 395 3.58 -22.48 -5.09
CA THR A 395 4.26 -23.17 -4.00
C THR A 395 3.39 -24.24 -3.37
N LYS A 396 4.05 -25.30 -2.88
CA LYS A 396 3.37 -26.49 -2.33
C LYS A 396 2.60 -26.18 -1.03
N GLU A 397 2.85 -25.03 -0.41
CA GLU A 397 2.34 -24.64 0.91
C GLU A 397 1.67 -23.28 0.85
N LYS A 398 0.68 -23.06 1.74
CA LYS A 398 0.05 -21.75 1.87
C LYS A 398 1.10 -20.70 2.23
N HIS A 399 1.17 -19.59 1.51
CA HIS A 399 2.08 -18.49 1.83
C HIS A 399 1.35 -17.14 1.91
N LEU A 400 1.89 -16.25 2.73
CA LEU A 400 1.41 -14.87 2.86
C LEU A 400 1.92 -14.07 1.65
N ALA A 401 1.05 -13.87 0.68
CA ALA A 401 1.39 -13.23 -0.58
C ALA A 401 1.18 -11.71 -0.52
N PHE A 402 0.15 -11.25 0.19
CA PHE A 402 -0.25 -9.84 0.20
C PHE A 402 -0.57 -9.34 1.60
N THR A 403 0.01 -8.21 1.99
CA THR A 403 -0.32 -7.50 3.23
C THR A 403 -0.63 -6.04 2.93
N MET A 404 -1.74 -5.52 3.45
CA MET A 404 -2.15 -4.13 3.29
C MET A 404 -2.42 -3.47 4.64
N THR A 405 -1.62 -2.46 4.97
CA THR A 405 -1.75 -1.64 6.19
C THR A 405 -1.98 -0.17 5.87
N GLY A 406 -2.35 0.14 4.63
CA GLY A 406 -2.67 1.48 4.15
C GLY A 406 -2.72 1.54 2.61
N GLY A 407 -2.91 2.75 2.08
CA GLY A 407 -3.04 2.98 0.63
C GLY A 407 -4.42 2.71 0.07
N THR A 408 -4.55 2.82 -1.26
CA THR A 408 -5.82 2.74 -1.98
C THR A 408 -5.74 1.82 -3.21
N ILE A 409 -6.70 0.89 -3.35
CA ILE A 409 -6.93 0.09 -4.56
C ILE A 409 -8.30 0.50 -5.12
N SER A 410 -8.34 1.23 -6.23
CA SER A 410 -9.60 1.81 -6.69
C SER A 410 -9.84 1.86 -8.20
N GLY A 411 -11.10 1.78 -8.62
CA GLY A 411 -11.47 1.92 -10.03
C GLY A 411 -10.90 0.84 -10.95
N ASN A 412 -10.40 -0.27 -10.41
CA ASN A 412 -9.83 -1.36 -11.19
C ASN A 412 -10.92 -2.31 -11.70
N ILE A 413 -10.62 -3.02 -12.79
CA ILE A 413 -11.60 -3.76 -13.57
C ILE A 413 -11.12 -5.19 -13.78
N ALA A 414 -11.92 -6.16 -13.35
CA ALA A 414 -11.79 -7.54 -13.80
C ALA A 414 -12.75 -7.78 -14.96
N THR A 415 -12.26 -8.16 -16.13
CA THR A 415 -13.07 -8.36 -17.34
C THR A 415 -12.41 -9.36 -18.29
N LYS A 416 -13.20 -9.88 -19.22
CA LYS A 416 -12.73 -10.72 -20.33
C LYS A 416 -13.29 -10.20 -21.65
N GLU A 417 -12.56 -10.44 -22.73
CA GLU A 417 -13.10 -10.27 -24.09
C GLU A 417 -13.77 -11.56 -24.56
N GLY A 418 -14.89 -11.41 -25.28
CA GLY A 418 -15.62 -12.52 -25.91
C GLY A 418 -16.46 -13.38 -24.96
N ASN A 419 -17.14 -14.37 -25.53
CA ASN A 419 -18.07 -15.28 -24.83
C ASN A 419 -17.35 -16.48 -24.19
N MET A 420 -16.28 -16.25 -23.41
CA MET A 420 -15.61 -17.37 -22.74
C MET A 420 -16.45 -17.88 -21.56
N ALA A 421 -16.54 -19.21 -21.42
CA ALA A 421 -17.35 -19.89 -20.41
C ALA A 421 -16.68 -19.96 -19.02
N GLN A 422 -15.78 -19.04 -18.69
CA GLN A 422 -15.00 -19.07 -17.45
C GLN A 422 -15.12 -17.77 -16.67
N ASP A 423 -14.96 -17.88 -15.36
CA ASP A 423 -15.15 -16.79 -14.41
C ASP A 423 -14.01 -15.77 -14.48
N VAL A 424 -14.39 -14.53 -14.18
CA VAL A 424 -13.52 -13.37 -14.01
C VAL A 424 -13.82 -12.75 -12.66
N ASN A 425 -12.78 -12.51 -11.88
CA ASN A 425 -12.91 -12.42 -10.43
C ASN A 425 -11.99 -11.35 -9.84
N GLY A 426 -12.49 -10.59 -8.86
CA GLY A 426 -11.71 -9.64 -8.07
C GLY A 426 -11.34 -8.39 -8.87
N GLY A 427 -12.24 -7.41 -8.95
CA GLY A 427 -11.96 -6.15 -9.63
C GLY A 427 -10.76 -5.42 -9.02
N GLY A 428 -10.72 -5.32 -7.68
CA GLY A 428 -9.60 -4.74 -6.95
C GLY A 428 -8.51 -5.77 -6.65
N LEU A 429 -8.85 -6.80 -5.88
CA LEU A 429 -7.93 -7.84 -5.41
C LEU A 429 -8.46 -9.24 -5.73
N TYR A 430 -7.62 -10.10 -6.28
CA TYR A 430 -7.86 -11.53 -6.40
C TYR A 430 -6.88 -12.31 -5.52
N VAL A 431 -7.39 -13.21 -4.68
CA VAL A 431 -6.58 -14.11 -3.84
C VAL A 431 -6.73 -15.52 -4.35
N ALA A 432 -5.67 -16.07 -4.94
CA ALA A 432 -5.69 -17.41 -5.51
C ALA A 432 -5.70 -18.51 -4.44
N CYS A 433 -5.94 -19.75 -4.87
CA CYS A 433 -5.73 -20.93 -4.02
C CYS A 433 -4.30 -20.93 -3.45
N ARG A 434 -4.13 -21.46 -2.23
CA ARG A 434 -2.83 -21.50 -1.51
C ARG A 434 -2.21 -20.13 -1.18
N ASN A 435 -2.90 -19.02 -1.41
CA ASN A 435 -2.39 -17.69 -1.10
C ASN A 435 -3.17 -17.08 0.07
N VAL A 436 -2.47 -16.34 0.93
CA VAL A 436 -3.06 -15.59 2.04
C VAL A 436 -2.89 -14.10 1.77
N ALA A 437 -3.98 -13.36 2.00
CA ALA A 437 -3.99 -11.90 2.05
C ALA A 437 -4.40 -11.42 3.44
N GLU A 438 -3.66 -10.46 4.00
CA GLU A 438 -3.94 -9.80 5.27
C GLU A 438 -4.19 -8.31 5.05
N ILE A 439 -5.34 -7.81 5.48
CA ILE A 439 -5.74 -6.40 5.30
C ILE A 439 -6.12 -5.81 6.66
N ASP A 440 -5.23 -4.95 7.18
CA ASP A 440 -5.39 -4.29 8.48
C ASP A 440 -5.79 -2.82 8.34
N ALA A 441 -5.47 -2.16 7.22
CA ALA A 441 -5.91 -0.80 6.94
C ALA A 441 -5.87 -0.45 5.44
N GLY A 442 -6.60 0.60 5.06
CA GLY A 442 -6.62 1.16 3.71
C GLY A 442 -7.98 1.06 3.02
N THR A 443 -8.03 1.41 1.73
CA THR A 443 -9.29 1.55 0.99
C THR A 443 -9.30 0.69 -0.28
N ILE A 444 -10.35 -0.10 -0.48
CA ILE A 444 -10.64 -0.84 -1.70
C ILE A 444 -11.99 -0.33 -2.22
N SER A 445 -11.99 0.51 -3.26
CA SER A 445 -13.20 1.22 -3.65
C SER A 445 -13.44 1.41 -5.14
N GLY A 446 -14.71 1.42 -5.56
CA GLY A 446 -15.06 1.69 -6.96
C GLY A 446 -14.54 0.65 -7.96
N ASN A 447 -14.06 -0.50 -7.48
CA ASN A 447 -13.59 -1.57 -8.36
C ASN A 447 -14.78 -2.35 -8.91
N ARG A 448 -14.65 -2.93 -10.10
CA ARG A 448 -15.73 -3.68 -10.72
C ARG A 448 -15.33 -4.95 -11.43
N VAL A 449 -16.31 -5.84 -11.58
CA VAL A 449 -16.19 -7.03 -12.41
C VAL A 449 -17.24 -6.98 -13.53
N ASP A 450 -16.76 -7.09 -14.77
CA ASP A 450 -17.57 -7.12 -15.99
C ASP A 450 -17.58 -8.55 -16.57
N ASN A 451 -18.72 -9.04 -17.08
CA ASN A 451 -18.83 -10.32 -17.80
C ASN A 451 -18.47 -11.63 -17.04
N SER A 452 -18.65 -11.66 -15.71
CA SER A 452 -18.48 -12.89 -14.89
C SER A 452 -19.71 -13.80 -14.90
N MET A 453 -19.55 -15.08 -14.52
CA MET A 453 -20.62 -16.07 -14.42
C MET A 453 -20.69 -16.67 -13.01
N GLY A 454 -21.04 -15.86 -12.00
CA GLY A 454 -21.28 -16.38 -10.64
C GLY A 454 -20.74 -15.49 -9.53
N PHE A 455 -19.92 -16.05 -8.65
CA PHE A 455 -19.28 -15.29 -7.57
C PHE A 455 -18.12 -14.51 -8.17
N ALA A 456 -18.14 -13.19 -8.05
CA ALA A 456 -17.25 -12.33 -8.82
C ALA A 456 -16.36 -11.45 -7.94
N GLY A 457 -16.92 -10.86 -6.87
CA GLY A 457 -16.15 -10.01 -5.97
C GLY A 457 -15.72 -8.72 -6.64
N GLY A 458 -16.60 -7.71 -6.67
CA GLY A 458 -16.30 -6.40 -7.27
C GLY A 458 -15.04 -5.78 -6.66
N GLY A 459 -14.96 -5.76 -5.33
CA GLY A 459 -13.77 -5.34 -4.59
C GLY A 459 -12.73 -6.44 -4.50
N ILE A 460 -13.07 -7.54 -3.84
CA ILE A 460 -12.17 -8.66 -3.56
C ILE A 460 -12.81 -9.99 -3.95
N TYR A 461 -12.03 -10.88 -4.56
CA TYR A 461 -12.40 -12.28 -4.71
C TYR A 461 -11.39 -13.20 -4.05
N VAL A 462 -11.86 -14.17 -3.27
CA VAL A 462 -11.01 -15.19 -2.62
C VAL A 462 -11.34 -16.56 -3.20
N ASN A 463 -10.38 -17.12 -3.95
CA ASN A 463 -10.57 -18.39 -4.61
C ASN A 463 -10.37 -19.57 -3.66
N GLY A 464 -11.17 -20.60 -3.86
CA GLY A 464 -11.07 -21.87 -3.16
C GLY A 464 -11.25 -23.04 -4.10
N GLY A 465 -10.54 -24.12 -3.80
CA GLY A 465 -10.44 -25.30 -4.65
C GLY A 465 -10.93 -26.54 -3.93
N ASN A 466 -11.35 -27.54 -4.71
CA ASN A 466 -11.78 -28.82 -4.16
C ASN A 466 -10.59 -29.57 -3.55
N ALA A 467 -10.54 -29.70 -2.22
CA ALA A 467 -9.48 -30.41 -1.50
C ALA A 467 -9.34 -31.90 -1.87
N ALA A 468 -10.37 -32.52 -2.47
CA ALA A 468 -10.31 -33.88 -3.01
C ALA A 468 -9.66 -33.95 -4.41
N LYS A 469 -9.51 -32.81 -5.10
CA LYS A 469 -8.73 -32.71 -6.32
C LYS A 469 -7.28 -32.41 -5.98
N LYS A 470 -6.40 -32.93 -6.82
CA LYS A 470 -4.98 -32.59 -6.82
C LYS A 470 -4.69 -31.77 -8.07
N ASP A 471 -3.73 -30.86 -7.97
CA ASP A 471 -3.14 -30.28 -9.18
C ASP A 471 -2.34 -31.34 -9.96
N ASP A 472 -1.83 -30.95 -11.13
CA ASP A 472 -1.05 -31.82 -12.01
C ASP A 472 0.22 -32.38 -11.36
N ASN A 473 0.66 -31.77 -10.24
CA ASN A 473 1.78 -32.19 -9.41
C ASN A 473 1.38 -33.11 -8.24
N GLY A 474 0.09 -33.50 -8.16
CA GLY A 474 -0.42 -34.42 -7.15
C GLY A 474 -0.66 -33.78 -5.78
N ILE A 475 -0.63 -32.44 -5.69
CA ILE A 475 -0.82 -31.69 -4.43
C ILE A 475 -2.30 -31.33 -4.27
N PRO A 476 -2.92 -31.62 -3.11
CA PRO A 476 -4.30 -31.22 -2.85
C PRO A 476 -4.50 -29.70 -3.01
N TYR A 477 -5.61 -29.30 -3.62
CA TYR A 477 -6.00 -27.89 -3.58
C TYR A 477 -6.28 -27.46 -2.13
N SER A 478 -5.86 -26.23 -1.78
CA SER A 478 -6.22 -25.62 -0.51
C SER A 478 -6.75 -24.20 -0.77
N ASN A 479 -7.75 -23.81 0.00
CA ASN A 479 -8.40 -22.52 -0.14
C ASN A 479 -7.41 -21.36 -0.01
N GLY A 480 -7.56 -20.35 -0.87
CA GLY A 480 -7.06 -19.03 -0.57
C GLY A 480 -7.71 -18.49 0.70
N LYS A 481 -7.03 -17.58 1.39
CA LYS A 481 -7.51 -17.03 2.65
C LYS A 481 -7.39 -15.52 2.69
N LEU A 482 -8.46 -14.85 3.07
CA LEU A 482 -8.45 -13.45 3.44
C LEU A 482 -8.60 -13.32 4.97
N ILE A 483 -7.72 -12.53 5.57
CA ILE A 483 -7.81 -12.10 6.96
C ILE A 483 -7.95 -10.59 6.97
N ALA A 484 -8.97 -10.08 7.64
CA ALA A 484 -9.16 -8.64 7.80
C ALA A 484 -9.80 -8.30 9.15
N LYS A 485 -9.61 -7.08 9.63
CA LYS A 485 -10.24 -6.56 10.86
C LYS A 485 -10.63 -5.09 10.67
N ASN A 486 -11.59 -4.62 11.47
CA ASN A 486 -12.05 -3.23 11.47
C ASN A 486 -12.52 -2.80 10.07
N VAL A 487 -13.44 -3.58 9.48
CA VAL A 487 -13.84 -3.47 8.08
C VAL A 487 -15.18 -2.75 7.96
N TYR A 488 -15.22 -1.68 7.17
CA TYR A 488 -16.45 -0.96 6.83
C TYR A 488 -16.87 -1.25 5.39
N PHE A 489 -18.09 -1.76 5.22
CA PHE A 489 -18.76 -1.96 3.94
C PHE A 489 -19.84 -0.90 3.73
N SER A 490 -19.82 -0.21 2.58
CA SER A 490 -20.87 0.75 2.21
C SER A 490 -20.96 0.95 0.69
N GLY A 491 -22.17 1.07 0.17
CA GLY A 491 -22.43 1.43 -1.23
C GLY A 491 -21.92 0.42 -2.26
N ASN A 492 -21.59 -0.81 -1.86
CA ASN A 492 -21.26 -1.87 -2.81
C ASN A 492 -22.54 -2.36 -3.50
N SER A 493 -22.45 -2.74 -4.77
CA SER A 493 -23.59 -3.14 -5.59
C SER A 493 -23.34 -4.44 -6.34
N ASP A 494 -24.40 -5.21 -6.57
CA ASP A 494 -24.32 -6.50 -7.21
C ASP A 494 -25.57 -6.81 -8.05
N GLY A 495 -25.61 -7.99 -8.67
CA GLY A 495 -26.75 -8.49 -9.44
C GLY A 495 -27.93 -9.01 -8.61
N GLY A 496 -27.87 -8.91 -7.26
CA GLY A 496 -29.00 -9.20 -6.37
C GLY A 496 -28.70 -10.05 -5.12
N ASP A 497 -27.46 -10.52 -4.89
CA ASP A 497 -27.14 -11.47 -3.82
C ASP A 497 -25.75 -11.23 -3.19
N GLY A 498 -25.72 -10.58 -2.02
CA GLY A 498 -24.52 -10.40 -1.21
C GLY A 498 -23.74 -9.12 -1.53
N ALA A 499 -24.38 -7.95 -1.40
CA ALA A 499 -23.78 -6.67 -1.73
C ALA A 499 -22.48 -6.42 -0.96
N ALA A 500 -22.41 -6.81 0.33
CA ALA A 500 -21.18 -6.80 1.11
C ALA A 500 -20.38 -8.09 0.94
N LEU A 501 -21.00 -9.25 1.18
CA LEU A 501 -20.36 -10.57 1.18
C LEU A 501 -21.20 -11.61 0.41
N ALA A 502 -20.57 -12.34 -0.51
CA ALA A 502 -21.19 -13.48 -1.19
C ALA A 502 -20.30 -14.73 -1.14
N LEU A 503 -20.85 -15.85 -0.67
CA LEU A 503 -20.09 -17.09 -0.44
C LEU A 503 -20.65 -18.28 -1.23
N CYS A 504 -19.74 -19.01 -1.86
CA CYS A 504 -20.01 -20.23 -2.62
C CYS A 504 -19.85 -21.51 -1.75
N PRO A 505 -20.21 -22.71 -2.24
CA PRO A 505 -20.22 -23.96 -1.49
C PRO A 505 -18.93 -24.44 -0.81
N THR A 506 -17.75 -23.93 -1.17
CA THR A 506 -16.47 -24.31 -0.55
C THR A 506 -15.95 -23.29 0.45
N SER A 507 -16.68 -22.21 0.66
CA SER A 507 -16.24 -21.13 1.52
C SER A 507 -16.32 -21.50 2.99
N HIS A 508 -15.43 -20.88 3.76
CA HIS A 508 -15.46 -20.90 5.21
C HIS A 508 -15.48 -19.47 5.72
N LEU A 509 -16.56 -19.06 6.38
CA LEU A 509 -16.69 -17.71 6.94
C LEU A 509 -16.56 -17.72 8.46
N GLN A 510 -15.69 -16.86 8.97
CA GLN A 510 -15.56 -16.56 10.38
C GLN A 510 -15.71 -15.06 10.58
N LEU A 511 -16.88 -14.59 11.03
CA LEU A 511 -17.14 -13.19 11.37
C LEU A 511 -17.30 -13.06 12.88
N HIS A 512 -16.20 -12.79 13.56
CA HIS A 512 -16.16 -12.68 15.01
C HIS A 512 -16.36 -11.25 15.50
N TYR A 513 -16.85 -11.10 16.74
CA TYR A 513 -17.15 -9.80 17.36
C TYR A 513 -15.93 -8.87 17.43
N ASP A 514 -14.73 -9.43 17.67
CA ASP A 514 -13.46 -8.69 17.74
C ASP A 514 -12.90 -8.32 16.35
N GLY A 515 -13.52 -8.84 15.29
CA GLY A 515 -13.24 -8.48 13.91
C GLY A 515 -13.75 -7.11 13.52
N ASN A 516 -14.70 -6.54 14.28
CA ASN A 516 -15.32 -5.24 14.04
C ASN A 516 -15.67 -5.01 12.57
N VAL A 517 -16.63 -5.78 12.06
CA VAL A 517 -17.20 -5.57 10.73
C VAL A 517 -18.38 -4.60 10.87
N VAL A 518 -18.48 -3.62 9.99
CA VAL A 518 -19.57 -2.65 9.98
C VAL A 518 -20.16 -2.67 8.59
N ILE A 519 -21.46 -2.97 8.52
CA ILE A 519 -22.22 -3.02 7.27
C ILE A 519 -23.17 -1.82 7.29
N ASP A 520 -22.96 -0.89 6.36
CA ASP A 520 -23.93 0.12 5.99
C ASP A 520 -24.79 -0.45 4.85
N PRO A 521 -26.03 -0.88 5.14
CA PRO A 521 -26.80 -1.71 4.21
C PRO A 521 -27.09 -1.00 2.90
N ALA A 522 -27.09 -1.75 1.80
CA ALA A 522 -27.42 -1.19 0.48
C ALA A 522 -28.87 -0.65 0.38
N GLY A 523 -29.74 -1.06 1.31
CA GLY A 523 -31.16 -0.71 1.37
C GLY A 523 -32.03 -1.60 0.46
N GLY A 524 -33.32 -1.68 0.76
CA GLY A 524 -34.26 -2.55 0.04
C GLY A 524 -34.16 -4.02 0.46
N ASP A 525 -34.54 -4.93 -0.44
CA ASP A 525 -34.59 -6.39 -0.20
C ASP A 525 -33.29 -7.13 -0.62
N THR A 526 -32.25 -6.39 -1.03
CA THR A 526 -30.97 -6.98 -1.44
C THR A 526 -30.20 -7.47 -0.22
N PRO A 527 -29.81 -8.77 -0.16
CA PRO A 527 -29.02 -9.30 0.94
C PRO A 527 -27.64 -8.64 1.03
N ASP A 528 -27.24 -8.24 2.24
CA ASP A 528 -25.87 -7.79 2.53
C ASP A 528 -24.92 -9.00 2.55
N LEU A 529 -25.39 -10.13 3.09
CA LEU A 529 -24.68 -11.40 3.14
C LEU A 529 -25.49 -12.49 2.43
N PHE A 530 -24.83 -13.15 1.49
CA PHE A 530 -25.37 -14.31 0.78
C PHE A 530 -24.44 -15.51 0.95
N ILE A 531 -24.99 -16.66 1.37
CA ILE A 531 -24.27 -17.94 1.44
C ILE A 531 -25.04 -18.98 0.64
N GLN A 532 -24.42 -19.50 -0.42
CA GLN A 532 -25.01 -20.54 -1.24
C GLN A 532 -24.36 -21.88 -0.97
N PHE A 533 -25.18 -22.89 -0.69
CA PHE A 533 -24.76 -24.28 -0.82
C PHE A 533 -25.67 -25.07 -1.77
N THR A 534 -25.23 -25.20 -3.03
CA THR A 534 -25.82 -26.11 -4.02
C THR A 534 -24.90 -27.29 -4.29
N GLU A 535 -25.42 -28.51 -4.42
CA GLU A 535 -24.64 -29.73 -4.76
C GLU A 535 -24.04 -29.72 -6.18
N ILE A 536 -24.17 -28.61 -6.91
CA ILE A 536 -23.87 -28.53 -8.34
C ILE A 536 -22.41 -28.10 -8.52
N GLY A 537 -21.60 -28.98 -9.10
CA GLY A 537 -20.30 -28.62 -9.68
C GLY A 537 -19.08 -29.35 -9.09
N PRO A 538 -17.87 -28.96 -9.53
CA PRO A 538 -16.61 -29.62 -9.17
C PRO A 538 -16.10 -29.29 -7.76
N HIS A 539 -16.79 -28.42 -7.01
CA HIS A 539 -16.42 -27.94 -5.67
C HIS A 539 -17.00 -28.89 -4.61
N VAL A 540 -16.15 -29.49 -3.77
CA VAL A 540 -16.59 -30.40 -2.69
C VAL A 540 -16.54 -29.64 -1.36
N PRO A 541 -17.70 -29.40 -0.72
CA PRO A 541 -17.80 -28.78 0.61
C PRO A 541 -17.18 -29.64 1.70
N SER A 542 -17.08 -29.08 2.91
CA SER A 542 -16.72 -29.87 4.09
C SER A 542 -17.71 -31.01 4.34
N ILE A 543 -17.23 -32.12 4.89
CA ILE A 543 -18.02 -33.32 5.18
C ILE A 543 -18.06 -33.51 6.70
N ASP A 544 -19.25 -33.74 7.26
CA ASP A 544 -19.39 -34.00 8.69
C ASP A 544 -19.24 -35.50 9.04
N GLU A 545 -19.34 -35.83 10.32
CA GLU A 545 -19.21 -37.20 10.82
C GLU A 545 -20.23 -38.18 10.22
N ASN A 546 -21.35 -37.70 9.69
CA ASN A 546 -22.40 -38.50 9.07
C ASN A 546 -22.21 -38.61 7.55
N GLY A 547 -21.18 -37.96 6.99
CA GLY A 547 -20.94 -37.91 5.54
C GLY A 547 -21.71 -36.81 4.83
N ASP A 548 -22.42 -35.93 5.55
CA ASP A 548 -23.17 -34.84 4.95
C ASP A 548 -22.24 -33.67 4.58
N ARG A 549 -22.48 -33.09 3.41
CA ARG A 549 -21.73 -31.93 2.93
C ARG A 549 -22.31 -30.63 3.51
N TYR A 550 -21.45 -29.67 3.87
CA TYR A 550 -21.85 -28.40 4.43
C TYR A 550 -20.86 -27.25 4.17
N VAL A 551 -21.38 -26.03 4.26
CA VAL A 551 -20.62 -24.78 4.39
C VAL A 551 -20.61 -24.37 5.85
N SER A 552 -19.46 -24.04 6.43
CA SER A 552 -19.37 -23.55 7.81
C SER A 552 -19.35 -22.03 7.85
N TYR A 553 -20.12 -21.47 8.78
CA TYR A 553 -20.07 -20.05 9.05
C TYR A 553 -20.22 -19.76 10.55
N PHE A 554 -19.64 -18.63 10.97
CA PHE A 554 -19.92 -18.01 12.26
C PHE A 554 -20.24 -16.53 11.99
N LEU A 555 -21.36 -16.05 12.52
CA LEU A 555 -21.81 -14.66 12.43
C LEU A 555 -22.04 -14.13 13.84
N SER A 556 -21.57 -12.92 14.14
CA SER A 556 -21.90 -12.28 15.41
C SER A 556 -23.23 -11.54 15.35
N SER A 557 -23.99 -11.54 16.45
CA SER A 557 -25.19 -10.69 16.61
C SER A 557 -24.88 -9.20 16.74
N VAL A 558 -23.65 -8.87 17.15
CA VAL A 558 -23.25 -7.51 17.54
C VAL A 558 -21.95 -7.06 16.90
N MET A 559 -21.83 -5.75 16.69
CA MET A 559 -20.60 -5.04 16.37
C MET A 559 -19.71 -4.89 17.62
N GLN A 560 -18.51 -4.34 17.45
CA GLN A 560 -17.51 -4.26 18.51
C GLN A 560 -17.96 -3.43 19.73
N ASP A 561 -18.77 -2.38 19.52
CA ASP A 561 -19.33 -1.57 20.62
C ASP A 561 -20.56 -2.23 21.31
N GLY A 562 -20.94 -3.43 20.88
CA GLY A 562 -22.10 -4.17 21.40
C GLY A 562 -23.43 -3.81 20.73
N SER A 563 -23.46 -2.88 19.78
CA SER A 563 -24.66 -2.59 18.99
C SER A 563 -25.03 -3.75 18.06
N SER A 564 -26.32 -3.97 17.84
CA SER A 564 -26.80 -5.13 17.07
C SER A 564 -26.75 -4.89 15.56
N TYR A 565 -26.42 -5.94 14.80
CA TYR A 565 -26.66 -5.96 13.35
C TYR A 565 -28.15 -6.11 12.99
N GLY A 566 -28.97 -6.70 13.88
CA GLY A 566 -30.38 -6.94 13.60
C GLY A 566 -30.64 -7.87 12.41
N TRP A 567 -29.88 -8.95 12.26
CA TRP A 567 -29.97 -9.86 11.11
C TRP A 567 -31.37 -10.44 10.88
N THR A 568 -31.84 -10.36 9.64
CA THR A 568 -33.09 -10.98 9.18
C THR A 568 -32.88 -11.79 7.90
N GLU A 569 -33.75 -12.76 7.68
CA GLU A 569 -33.97 -13.36 6.35
C GLU A 569 -34.85 -12.44 5.47
N ARG A 570 -34.94 -12.73 4.17
CA ARG A 570 -35.76 -11.96 3.21
C ARG A 570 -37.23 -11.82 3.58
N ASP A 571 -37.78 -12.77 4.33
CA ASP A 571 -39.17 -12.72 4.80
C ASP A 571 -39.36 -11.90 6.09
N GLY A 572 -38.28 -11.29 6.60
CA GLY A 572 -38.26 -10.46 7.80
C GLY A 572 -38.13 -11.26 9.10
N ARG A 573 -38.00 -12.59 9.07
CA ARG A 573 -37.73 -13.37 10.29
C ARG A 573 -36.34 -13.07 10.81
N THR A 574 -36.24 -12.85 12.12
CA THR A 574 -34.96 -12.72 12.82
C THR A 574 -34.15 -14.00 12.66
N PHE A 575 -32.85 -13.85 12.41
CA PHE A 575 -31.92 -14.96 12.25
C PHE A 575 -31.10 -15.21 13.53
N GLU A 576 -30.83 -16.47 13.84
CA GLU A 576 -30.03 -16.88 14.99
C GLU A 576 -28.52 -16.80 14.67
N THR A 577 -27.73 -16.21 15.57
CA THR A 577 -26.30 -15.96 15.40
C THR A 577 -25.48 -16.42 16.62
N ASP A 578 -24.17 -16.15 16.63
CA ASP A 578 -23.23 -16.46 17.71
C ASP A 578 -23.02 -17.97 17.98
N THR A 579 -23.31 -18.79 16.98
CA THR A 579 -23.06 -20.23 16.99
C THR A 579 -22.25 -20.63 15.76
N ASP A 580 -21.34 -21.60 15.91
CA ASP A 580 -20.73 -22.25 14.76
C ASP A 580 -21.82 -23.05 14.01
N ALA A 581 -22.23 -22.56 12.85
CA ALA A 581 -23.34 -23.11 12.10
C ALA A 581 -22.86 -23.80 10.80
N LYS A 582 -23.69 -24.73 10.33
CA LYS A 582 -23.46 -25.53 9.13
C LYS A 582 -24.66 -25.40 8.19
N LEU A 583 -24.47 -24.80 7.02
CA LEU A 583 -25.50 -24.76 5.98
C LEU A 583 -25.46 -26.05 5.16
N LYS A 584 -26.60 -26.76 5.07
CA LYS A 584 -26.75 -28.02 4.31
C LYS A 584 -27.82 -27.84 3.21
N LYS A 585 -27.41 -28.00 1.95
CA LYS A 585 -28.20 -27.95 0.70
C LYS A 585 -29.29 -26.86 0.71
N ASP A 586 -28.85 -25.60 0.87
CA ASP A 586 -29.75 -24.46 1.00
C ASP A 586 -29.04 -23.14 0.61
N GLU A 587 -29.81 -22.06 0.58
CA GLU A 587 -29.34 -20.70 0.42
C GLU A 587 -29.70 -19.86 1.65
N LEU A 588 -28.74 -19.08 2.12
CA LEU A 588 -28.93 -18.16 3.22
C LEU A 588 -28.79 -16.73 2.72
N HIS A 589 -29.88 -15.98 2.83
CA HIS A 589 -30.01 -14.60 2.39
C HIS A 589 -30.23 -13.72 3.62
N LEU A 590 -29.21 -12.96 4.03
CA LEU A 590 -29.25 -12.17 5.24
C LEU A 590 -29.13 -10.67 4.97
N ILE A 591 -30.04 -9.92 5.59
CA ILE A 591 -30.10 -8.46 5.55
C ILE A 591 -29.77 -7.93 6.94
N ALA A 592 -28.87 -6.95 7.00
CA ALA A 592 -28.52 -6.26 8.24
C ALA A 592 -29.43 -5.05 8.44
N HIS A 593 -29.89 -4.85 9.68
CA HIS A 593 -30.71 -3.70 10.10
C HIS A 593 -30.09 -2.94 11.29
N PRO A 594 -28.82 -2.52 11.23
CA PRO A 594 -28.23 -1.73 12.30
C PRO A 594 -28.88 -0.34 12.36
N ALA A 595 -28.96 0.25 13.56
CA ALA A 595 -29.40 1.63 13.67
C ALA A 595 -28.37 2.56 13.00
N ALA A 596 -28.81 3.54 12.22
CA ALA A 596 -27.90 4.45 11.52
C ALA A 596 -26.93 5.21 12.45
N GLY A 597 -27.34 5.45 13.70
CA GLY A 597 -26.46 6.03 14.73
C GLY A 597 -25.36 5.09 15.20
N ASP A 598 -25.56 3.78 15.10
CA ASP A 598 -24.61 2.74 15.51
C ASP A 598 -23.59 2.49 14.40
N VAL A 599 -24.05 2.46 13.14
CA VAL A 599 -23.17 2.41 11.95
C VAL A 599 -22.16 3.55 12.00
N ARG A 600 -22.62 4.80 12.17
CA ARG A 600 -21.74 5.98 12.23
C ARG A 600 -20.73 5.95 13.38
N ARG A 601 -21.09 5.35 14.53
CA ARG A 601 -20.16 5.25 15.67
C ARG A 601 -19.09 4.19 15.41
N ASN A 602 -19.46 3.03 14.87
CA ASN A 602 -18.52 1.95 14.60
C ASN A 602 -17.68 2.20 13.33
N GLU A 603 -18.17 2.93 12.33
CA GLU A 603 -17.39 3.30 11.15
C GLU A 603 -16.08 4.04 11.52
N ALA A 604 -16.10 4.86 12.58
CA ALA A 604 -14.94 5.60 13.04
C ALA A 604 -13.82 4.70 13.57
N SER A 605 -14.12 3.48 14.02
CA SER A 605 -13.11 2.49 14.44
C SER A 605 -12.65 1.58 13.30
N CYS A 606 -13.27 1.67 12.11
CA CYS A 606 -12.85 0.90 10.94
C CYS A 606 -11.61 1.51 10.28
N SER A 607 -10.56 0.70 10.14
CA SER A 607 -9.32 1.04 9.42
C SER A 607 -9.33 0.56 7.97
N VAL A 608 -10.17 -0.42 7.64
CA VAL A 608 -10.35 -0.97 6.29
C VAL A 608 -11.69 -0.50 5.72
N ARG A 609 -11.67 0.00 4.48
CA ARG A 609 -12.87 0.45 3.75
C ARG A 609 -13.05 -0.34 2.48
N ILE A 610 -14.18 -1.02 2.33
CA ILE A 610 -14.56 -1.72 1.10
C ILE A 610 -15.86 -1.09 0.61
N THR A 611 -15.74 -0.11 -0.30
CA THR A 611 -16.86 0.79 -0.62
C THR A 611 -17.08 1.01 -2.11
N GLY A 612 -18.33 1.15 -2.53
CA GLY A 612 -18.65 1.51 -3.92
C GLY A 612 -18.21 0.49 -4.97
N ASN A 613 -17.84 -0.73 -4.59
CA ASN A 613 -17.42 -1.76 -5.53
C ASN A 613 -18.65 -2.41 -6.18
N SER A 614 -18.50 -2.93 -7.39
CA SER A 614 -19.65 -3.41 -8.17
C SER A 614 -19.40 -4.69 -8.97
N THR A 615 -20.46 -5.45 -9.19
CA THR A 615 -20.46 -6.56 -10.16
C THR A 615 -21.86 -6.75 -10.73
N GLY A 616 -21.98 -7.24 -11.96
CA GLY A 616 -23.27 -7.70 -12.47
C GLY A 616 -23.74 -9.03 -11.88
N GLN A 617 -22.91 -9.66 -11.03
CA GLN A 617 -23.15 -11.00 -10.45
C GLN A 617 -23.16 -10.94 -8.92
N LYS A 618 -22.62 -11.93 -8.20
CA LYS A 618 -22.68 -11.97 -6.72
C LYS A 618 -21.42 -11.38 -6.06
N GLY A 619 -21.61 -10.66 -4.96
CA GLY A 619 -20.51 -10.13 -4.13
C GLY A 619 -19.95 -8.80 -4.63
N GLY A 620 -20.68 -7.71 -4.40
CA GLY A 620 -20.21 -6.35 -4.74
C GLY A 620 -18.90 -6.00 -4.02
N GLY A 621 -18.89 -6.15 -2.69
CA GLY A 621 -17.71 -5.98 -1.85
C GLY A 621 -16.73 -7.14 -1.98
N ILE A 622 -17.08 -8.29 -1.39
CA ILE A 622 -16.28 -9.51 -1.42
C ILE A 622 -17.12 -10.67 -1.91
N ALA A 623 -16.57 -11.47 -2.83
CA ALA A 623 -17.05 -12.82 -3.07
C ALA A 623 -15.97 -13.85 -2.73
N SER A 624 -16.38 -15.05 -2.33
CA SER A 624 -15.44 -16.09 -1.97
C SER A 624 -15.95 -17.48 -2.27
N ASN A 625 -15.02 -18.33 -2.69
CA ASN A 625 -15.09 -19.79 -2.64
C ASN A 625 -14.06 -20.37 -1.65
N GLY A 626 -13.24 -19.50 -1.03
CA GLY A 626 -12.19 -19.83 -0.06
C GLY A 626 -12.50 -19.34 1.37
N ASP A 627 -11.43 -19.17 2.17
CA ASP A 627 -11.54 -18.88 3.59
C ASP A 627 -11.59 -17.36 3.86
N LEU A 628 -12.59 -16.90 4.60
CA LEU A 628 -12.69 -15.52 5.09
C LEU A 628 -12.66 -15.50 6.62
N SER A 629 -11.75 -14.69 7.18
CA SER A 629 -11.59 -14.53 8.63
C SER A 629 -11.62 -13.06 9.00
N PHE A 630 -12.68 -12.65 9.70
CA PHE A 630 -12.82 -11.34 10.30
C PHE A 630 -12.75 -11.47 11.81
N GLY A 631 -11.68 -10.95 12.40
CA GLY A 631 -11.42 -11.14 13.83
C GLY A 631 -10.89 -12.55 14.15
N SER A 632 -10.92 -12.88 15.43
CA SER A 632 -10.53 -14.17 15.98
C SER A 632 -11.75 -14.78 16.69
N LYS A 633 -11.93 -16.11 16.61
CA LYS A 633 -12.89 -16.78 17.52
C LYS A 633 -12.60 -16.30 18.93
N PRO A 634 -13.60 -15.90 19.76
CA PRO A 634 -13.35 -15.65 21.17
C PRO A 634 -12.58 -16.85 21.67
N THR A 635 -11.29 -16.66 21.92
CA THR A 635 -10.48 -17.71 22.47
C THR A 635 -11.13 -17.93 23.84
N PRO A 636 -11.69 -19.11 24.17
CA PRO A 636 -11.65 -19.48 25.58
C PRO A 636 -10.21 -19.20 26.00
N PRO A 637 -9.98 -18.42 27.08
CA PRO A 637 -8.66 -17.91 27.41
C PRO A 637 -7.67 -19.02 27.17
N ALA A 638 -6.71 -18.78 26.27
CA ALA A 638 -5.83 -19.83 25.78
C ALA A 638 -5.40 -20.67 26.98
N PRO A 639 -5.41 -22.02 26.93
CA PRO A 639 -4.60 -22.74 27.89
C PRO A 639 -3.21 -22.13 27.74
N THR A 640 -2.79 -21.38 28.76
CA THR A 640 -1.56 -20.60 28.75
C THR A 640 -0.49 -21.51 28.18
N PRO A 641 0.27 -21.11 27.14
CA PRO A 641 1.36 -21.94 26.64
C PRO A 641 2.14 -22.35 27.87
N ALA A 642 2.25 -23.66 28.15
CA ALA A 642 2.66 -24.16 29.45
C ALA A 642 3.99 -23.50 29.80
N ALA A 643 3.92 -22.40 30.53
CA ALA A 643 5.11 -21.71 30.96
C ALA A 643 5.74 -22.73 31.90
N SER A 644 7.02 -22.98 31.71
CA SER A 644 7.76 -23.61 32.78
C SER A 644 7.70 -22.61 33.93
N TYR A 645 6.80 -22.87 34.87
CA TYR A 645 6.70 -22.12 36.10
C TYR A 645 7.66 -22.73 37.11
N ARG A 646 8.19 -21.89 37.99
CA ARG A 646 8.79 -22.35 39.24
C ARG A 646 7.98 -21.83 40.42
N HIS A 647 8.12 -22.52 41.55
CA HIS A 647 7.58 -22.06 42.83
C HIS A 647 8.74 -21.67 43.76
N VAL A 648 8.52 -20.66 44.60
CA VAL A 648 9.43 -20.28 45.69
C VAL A 648 8.67 -20.45 46.99
N THR A 649 9.11 -21.39 47.83
CA THR A 649 8.55 -21.62 49.16
C THR A 649 9.46 -20.99 50.19
N VAL A 650 8.92 -20.06 50.99
CA VAL A 650 9.60 -19.54 52.18
C VAL A 650 9.05 -20.22 53.43
N GLN A 651 9.95 -20.60 54.32
CA GLN A 651 9.61 -21.06 55.66
C GLN A 651 10.40 -20.25 56.68
N LYS A 652 9.73 -19.78 57.73
CA LYS A 652 10.35 -19.11 58.86
C LYS A 652 10.58 -20.11 59.99
N GLU A 653 11.82 -20.18 60.45
CA GLU A 653 12.23 -20.94 61.62
C GLU A 653 12.73 -19.97 62.71
N TRP A 654 12.57 -20.40 63.96
CA TRP A 654 12.99 -19.65 65.14
C TRP A 654 13.86 -20.53 66.02
N THR A 655 15.02 -20.01 66.40
CA THR A 655 15.88 -20.60 67.42
C THR A 655 15.76 -19.71 68.65
N LEU A 656 15.26 -20.26 69.76
CA LEU A 656 14.98 -19.52 70.99
C LEU A 656 15.66 -20.23 72.16
N ASP A 657 16.78 -19.69 72.64
CA ASP A 657 17.55 -20.30 73.73
C ASP A 657 17.32 -19.61 75.09
N ASP A 658 16.90 -18.34 75.10
CA ASP A 658 16.80 -17.51 76.33
C ASP A 658 15.35 -17.23 76.80
N GLY A 659 14.36 -17.83 76.13
CA GLY A 659 12.94 -17.68 76.50
C GLY A 659 12.32 -16.35 76.07
N LYS A 660 12.97 -15.58 75.18
CA LYS A 660 12.31 -14.47 74.49
C LYS A 660 11.11 -14.96 73.68
N MET A 661 10.02 -14.20 73.74
CA MET A 661 8.86 -14.46 72.91
C MET A 661 9.13 -13.92 71.49
N ARG A 662 9.08 -14.82 70.51
CA ARG A 662 9.01 -14.44 69.09
C ARG A 662 7.75 -13.58 68.84
N PRO A 663 7.78 -12.63 67.89
CA PRO A 663 6.60 -11.86 67.52
C PRO A 663 5.49 -12.76 66.96
N ASP A 664 4.25 -12.29 67.05
CA ASP A 664 3.08 -13.04 66.55
C ASP A 664 3.08 -13.21 65.03
N SER A 665 3.83 -12.36 64.30
CA SER A 665 4.02 -12.48 62.85
C SER A 665 5.25 -11.73 62.34
N VAL A 666 5.71 -12.08 61.13
CA VAL A 666 6.74 -11.33 60.37
C VAL A 666 6.29 -11.12 58.93
N GLN A 667 6.85 -10.11 58.25
CA GLN A 667 6.59 -9.88 56.82
C GLN A 667 7.82 -10.19 55.97
N VAL A 668 7.59 -10.90 54.86
CA VAL A 668 8.61 -11.28 53.89
C VAL A 668 8.23 -10.82 52.48
N GLN A 669 9.20 -10.39 51.70
CA GLN A 669 9.04 -9.85 50.36
C GLN A 669 9.80 -10.72 49.37
N LEU A 670 9.11 -11.21 48.34
CA LEU A 670 9.74 -11.84 47.18
C LEU A 670 10.42 -10.76 46.33
N MET A 671 11.60 -11.07 45.80
CA MET A 671 12.40 -10.19 44.96
C MET A 671 12.64 -10.86 43.60
N ARG A 672 12.53 -10.10 42.51
CA ARG A 672 12.94 -10.49 41.14
C ARG A 672 14.07 -9.58 40.70
N ASN A 673 15.24 -10.14 40.41
CA ASN A 673 16.45 -9.39 40.00
C ASN A 673 16.81 -8.25 40.97
N GLY A 674 16.64 -8.48 42.28
CA GLY A 674 16.92 -7.50 43.32
C GLY A 674 15.84 -6.42 43.52
N VAL A 675 14.71 -6.48 42.78
CA VAL A 675 13.58 -5.54 42.92
C VAL A 675 12.39 -6.25 43.57
N ALA A 676 11.67 -5.56 44.47
CA ALA A 676 10.50 -6.11 45.15
C ALA A 676 9.41 -6.53 44.15
N TYR A 677 8.92 -7.76 44.30
CA TYR A 677 7.94 -8.38 43.42
C TYR A 677 6.67 -8.75 44.21
N GLY A 678 5.55 -8.06 43.90
CA GLY A 678 4.29 -8.20 44.62
C GLY A 678 4.29 -7.53 46.00
N SER A 679 3.19 -7.68 46.75
CA SER A 679 3.09 -7.17 48.13
C SER A 679 3.80 -8.11 49.13
N PRO A 680 4.34 -7.59 50.24
CA PRO A 680 4.85 -8.42 51.34
C PRO A 680 3.81 -9.41 51.87
N VAL A 681 4.27 -10.58 52.28
CA VAL A 681 3.44 -11.65 52.85
C VAL A 681 3.72 -11.80 54.33
N THR A 682 2.67 -11.96 55.12
CA THR A 682 2.76 -12.19 56.56
C THR A 682 2.88 -13.69 56.86
N LEU A 683 3.92 -14.08 57.60
CA LEU A 683 4.11 -15.42 58.16
C LEU A 683 3.77 -15.41 59.66
N ASN A 684 3.01 -16.39 60.13
CA ASN A 684 2.58 -16.54 61.53
C ASN A 684 2.20 -18.00 61.86
N ASP A 685 1.78 -18.27 63.09
CA ASP A 685 1.37 -19.63 63.48
C ASP A 685 0.17 -20.15 62.69
N GLY A 686 -0.75 -19.27 62.27
CA GLY A 686 -1.93 -19.64 61.49
C GLY A 686 -1.62 -20.20 60.10
N ASN A 687 -0.45 -19.87 59.52
CA ASN A 687 0.04 -20.46 58.28
C ASN A 687 1.28 -21.34 58.46
N ASN A 688 1.51 -21.82 59.69
CA ASN A 688 2.69 -22.61 60.05
C ASN A 688 4.00 -21.96 59.58
N TRP A 689 4.05 -20.63 59.64
CA TRP A 689 5.22 -19.82 59.26
C TRP A 689 5.74 -20.08 57.85
N THR A 690 4.86 -20.51 56.93
CA THR A 690 5.24 -20.93 55.58
C THR A 690 4.36 -20.27 54.55
N PHE A 691 4.95 -19.91 53.41
CA PHE A 691 4.20 -19.42 52.26
C PHE A 691 4.89 -19.83 50.95
N THR A 692 4.11 -20.13 49.92
CA THR A 692 4.62 -20.48 48.60
C THR A 692 4.11 -19.49 47.57
N TRP A 693 5.04 -18.81 46.90
CA TRP A 693 4.75 -18.09 45.66
C TRP A 693 4.84 -19.06 44.50
N SER A 694 3.69 -19.38 43.91
CA SER A 694 3.56 -20.26 42.75
C SER A 694 3.48 -19.45 41.45
N ASN A 695 3.61 -20.12 40.31
CA ASN A 695 3.44 -19.54 38.97
C ASN A 695 4.44 -18.41 38.66
N LEU A 696 5.68 -18.52 39.15
CA LEU A 696 6.75 -17.59 38.82
C LEU A 696 7.39 -18.01 37.49
N GLU A 697 7.61 -17.05 36.61
CA GLU A 697 8.21 -17.29 35.29
C GLU A 697 9.64 -17.86 35.46
N LYS A 698 9.95 -18.94 34.74
CA LYS A 698 11.31 -19.51 34.64
C LYS A 698 12.05 -18.91 33.43
N ASP A 699 12.38 -17.63 33.55
CA ASP A 699 13.26 -16.91 32.63
C ASP A 699 14.69 -16.80 33.24
N GLU A 700 15.54 -15.92 32.73
CA GLU A 700 16.88 -15.65 33.29
C GLU A 700 16.85 -14.84 34.61
N SER A 701 15.66 -14.58 35.19
CA SER A 701 15.53 -13.79 36.41
C SER A 701 15.98 -14.54 37.66
N GLN A 702 16.67 -13.84 38.55
CA GLN A 702 17.02 -14.32 39.89
C GLN A 702 15.90 -14.02 40.88
N TRP A 703 15.43 -15.07 41.56
CA TRP A 703 14.39 -15.00 42.59
C TRP A 703 15.02 -15.16 43.98
N THR A 704 14.79 -14.19 44.87
CA THR A 704 15.25 -14.23 46.27
C THR A 704 14.15 -13.75 47.21
N VAL A 705 14.25 -14.04 48.51
CA VAL A 705 13.26 -13.61 49.51
C VAL A 705 13.97 -12.81 50.59
N ASN A 706 13.42 -11.64 50.92
CA ASN A 706 13.93 -10.78 51.99
C ASN A 706 12.90 -10.67 53.12
N GLU A 707 13.34 -10.72 54.36
CA GLU A 707 12.51 -10.28 55.49
C GLU A 707 12.46 -8.75 55.48
N VAL A 708 11.25 -8.17 55.45
CA VAL A 708 11.05 -6.72 55.21
C VAL A 708 11.65 -5.88 56.34
N LEU A 709 11.55 -6.37 57.57
CA LEU A 709 12.16 -5.81 58.78
C LEU A 709 12.50 -6.98 59.71
N ALA A 710 13.78 -7.17 60.02
CA ALA A 710 14.18 -8.14 61.03
C ALA A 710 13.62 -7.71 62.40
N PRO A 711 12.92 -8.60 63.13
CA PRO A 711 12.42 -8.34 64.48
C PRO A 711 13.52 -7.88 65.43
N GLU A 712 13.25 -6.85 66.23
CA GLU A 712 14.23 -6.25 67.14
C GLU A 712 14.73 -7.29 68.16
N GLY A 713 16.05 -7.43 68.30
CA GLY A 713 16.68 -8.39 69.20
C GLY A 713 16.93 -9.79 68.60
N PHE A 714 16.66 -9.99 67.31
CA PHE A 714 16.93 -11.24 66.58
C PHE A 714 17.91 -11.03 65.42
N ARG A 715 18.73 -12.05 65.15
CA ARG A 715 19.59 -12.09 63.95
C ARG A 715 18.98 -13.03 62.91
N ALA A 716 18.75 -12.52 61.71
CA ALA A 716 18.26 -13.30 60.59
C ALA A 716 19.41 -13.95 59.81
N SER A 717 19.26 -15.24 59.51
CA SER A 717 20.08 -15.96 58.53
C SER A 717 19.14 -16.63 57.52
N GLN A 718 19.66 -16.94 56.33
CA GLN A 718 18.89 -17.61 55.30
C GLN A 718 19.68 -18.73 54.65
N ARG A 719 19.01 -19.84 54.36
CA ARG A 719 19.50 -20.91 53.49
C ARG A 719 18.55 -21.07 52.31
N VAL A 720 19.12 -21.25 51.12
CA VAL A 720 18.37 -21.51 49.89
C VAL A 720 18.76 -22.89 49.38
N THR A 721 17.76 -23.69 49.02
CA THR A 721 17.96 -25.03 48.44
C THR A 721 17.07 -25.18 47.22
N GLU A 722 17.57 -25.82 46.18
CA GLU A 722 16.77 -26.15 45.01
C GLU A 722 15.96 -27.43 45.29
N GLU A 723 14.65 -27.39 45.05
CA GLU A 723 13.75 -28.54 45.21
C GLU A 723 13.01 -28.76 43.89
N GLY A 724 13.49 -29.69 43.06
CA GLY A 724 12.88 -30.01 41.78
C GLY A 724 12.87 -28.82 40.81
N ASP A 725 11.68 -28.34 40.44
CA ASP A 725 11.50 -27.16 39.60
C ASP A 725 11.38 -25.85 40.39
N GLY A 726 11.44 -25.88 41.73
CA GLY A 726 11.29 -24.74 42.65
C GLY A 726 12.51 -24.40 43.51
N LEU A 727 12.36 -23.36 44.35
CA LEU A 727 13.33 -22.96 45.38
C LEU A 727 12.68 -23.03 46.76
N ARG A 728 13.40 -23.56 47.74
CA ARG A 728 13.06 -23.47 49.16
C ARG A 728 14.00 -22.50 49.86
N VAL A 729 13.42 -21.47 50.47
CA VAL A 729 14.14 -20.48 51.29
C VAL A 729 13.72 -20.67 52.73
N VAL A 730 14.66 -21.00 53.60
CA VAL A 730 14.41 -21.02 55.05
C VAL A 730 15.10 -19.82 55.68
N ILE A 731 14.31 -18.98 56.33
CA ILE A 731 14.79 -17.84 57.10
C ILE A 731 14.76 -18.24 58.58
N THR A 732 15.91 -18.21 59.24
CA THR A 732 16.03 -18.53 60.67
C THR A 732 16.37 -17.26 61.45
N ASN A 733 15.52 -16.93 62.42
CA ASN A 733 15.83 -15.89 63.41
C ASN A 733 16.31 -16.52 64.70
N ASP A 734 17.47 -16.07 65.16
CA ASP A 734 18.15 -16.53 66.37
C ASP A 734 18.21 -15.40 67.39
N ASP A 735 17.92 -15.70 68.67
CA ASP A 735 17.99 -14.76 69.79
C ASP A 735 19.39 -14.66 70.44
N GLN A 736 20.37 -15.44 69.95
CA GLN A 736 21.76 -15.38 70.41
C GLN A 736 22.64 -14.38 69.63
N PRO A 737 23.58 -13.67 70.30
CA PRO A 737 24.64 -12.94 69.62
C PRO A 737 25.81 -13.87 69.23
N GLU A 738 26.27 -13.82 67.97
CA GLU A 738 27.50 -14.54 67.56
C GLU A 738 28.71 -14.06 68.39
N LYS A 739 29.58 -15.01 68.75
CA LYS A 739 30.92 -14.73 69.32
C LYS A 739 31.76 -13.97 68.25
N PRO A 740 32.59 -12.98 68.63
CA PRO A 740 33.39 -12.23 67.66
C PRO A 740 34.41 -13.10 66.94
N ASP A 741 34.61 -12.85 65.65
CA ASP A 741 35.74 -13.37 64.89
C ASP A 741 37.08 -12.91 65.52
N GLN A 742 38.05 -13.83 65.55
CA GLN A 742 39.40 -13.55 66.03
C GLN A 742 40.10 -12.55 65.07
N PRO A 743 40.78 -11.50 65.57
CA PRO A 743 41.27 -10.41 64.72
C PRO A 743 42.39 -10.87 63.79
N THR A 744 42.25 -10.64 62.49
CA THR A 744 43.39 -10.52 61.59
C THR A 744 43.98 -9.11 61.70
N ASN A 745 45.29 -9.06 61.89
CA ASN A 745 46.09 -7.86 62.16
C ASN A 745 45.83 -6.73 61.13
N PRO A 746 45.52 -5.48 61.56
CA PRO A 746 45.18 -4.41 60.65
C PRO A 746 46.40 -3.85 59.91
N ASP A 747 46.29 -3.78 58.59
CA ASP A 747 47.18 -2.96 57.76
C ASP A 747 46.95 -1.46 57.98
N LYS A 748 48.06 -0.72 57.92
CA LYS A 748 48.18 0.69 58.30
C LYS A 748 47.23 1.62 57.50
N PRO A 749 46.50 2.55 58.14
CA PRO A 749 45.53 3.40 57.44
C PRO A 749 46.16 4.41 56.49
N ALA A 750 45.61 4.52 55.28
CA ALA A 750 45.81 5.66 54.39
C ALA A 750 44.95 6.85 54.85
N LYS A 751 45.51 8.05 54.77
CA LYS A 751 44.96 9.31 55.31
C LYS A 751 43.72 9.77 54.49
N PRO A 752 42.56 10.05 55.11
CA PRO A 752 41.36 10.48 54.39
C PRO A 752 41.50 11.89 53.79
N SER A 753 41.01 12.06 52.56
CA SER A 753 40.82 13.37 51.92
C SER A 753 39.56 14.06 52.45
N LYS A 754 39.63 15.39 52.54
CA LYS A 754 38.66 16.26 53.22
C LYS A 754 37.40 16.47 52.35
N PRO A 755 36.17 16.32 52.87
CA PRO A 755 34.94 16.55 52.11
C PRO A 755 34.78 18.01 51.68
N SER A 756 34.31 18.23 50.45
CA SER A 756 33.96 19.56 49.92
C SER A 756 32.62 20.06 50.50
N LYS A 757 32.54 21.38 50.69
CA LYS A 757 31.44 22.07 51.37
C LYS A 757 30.22 22.23 50.44
N PRO A 758 28.97 22.05 50.91
CA PRO A 758 27.78 22.16 50.06
C PRO A 758 27.55 23.57 49.52
N SER A 759 27.07 23.67 48.28
CA SER A 759 26.68 24.94 47.65
C SER A 759 25.31 25.44 48.14
N LYS A 760 25.14 26.77 48.14
CA LYS A 760 24.02 27.50 48.73
C LYS A 760 22.84 27.58 47.73
N PRO A 761 21.57 27.46 48.17
CA PRO A 761 20.42 27.46 47.28
C PRO A 761 20.13 28.86 46.69
N SER A 762 19.65 28.89 45.43
CA SER A 762 19.24 30.10 44.71
C SER A 762 17.85 30.57 45.12
N LYS A 763 17.62 31.89 44.99
CA LYS A 763 16.47 32.66 45.51
C LYS A 763 15.24 32.53 44.57
N PRO A 764 13.99 32.56 45.08
CA PRO A 764 12.80 32.45 44.23
C PRO A 764 12.50 33.74 43.46
N SER A 765 12.01 33.62 42.23
CA SER A 765 11.50 34.74 41.44
C SER A 765 10.04 35.10 41.80
N LYS A 766 9.67 36.36 41.59
CA LYS A 766 8.44 37.03 42.06
C LYS A 766 7.23 36.71 41.14
N PRO A 767 5.99 36.59 41.64
CA PRO A 767 4.82 36.26 40.82
C PRO A 767 4.36 37.44 39.95
N ALA A 768 3.90 37.16 38.73
CA ALA A 768 3.25 38.12 37.84
C ALA A 768 1.74 38.26 38.14
N ARG A 769 1.20 39.47 37.93
CA ARG A 769 -0.19 39.90 38.20
C ARG A 769 -1.14 39.47 37.06
N PRO A 770 -2.43 39.16 37.32
CA PRO A 770 -3.36 38.67 36.30
C PRO A 770 -3.93 39.79 35.41
N ALA A 771 -4.22 39.47 34.15
CA ALA A 771 -4.92 40.34 33.19
C ALA A 771 -6.38 39.89 32.98
N GLY A 772 -7.29 40.85 32.84
CA GLY A 772 -8.75 40.68 32.66
C GLY A 772 -9.20 40.35 31.22
N PRO A 773 -10.53 40.32 30.94
CA PRO A 773 -11.12 39.48 29.89
C PRO A 773 -11.24 40.10 28.48
N ASN A 774 -11.40 39.17 27.51
CA ASN A 774 -11.51 39.18 26.03
C ASN A 774 -12.24 40.32 25.28
N SER A 775 -11.85 40.49 23.99
CA SER A 775 -12.73 40.51 22.78
C SER A 775 -11.86 40.55 21.47
N PRO A 776 -12.39 40.37 20.24
CA PRO A 776 -12.33 39.13 19.45
C PRO A 776 -11.46 39.23 18.17
N GLY A 777 -11.10 38.08 17.59
CA GLY A 777 -10.06 37.94 16.56
C GLY A 777 -10.41 38.32 15.12
N LYS A 778 -9.35 38.30 14.29
CA LYS A 778 -9.37 38.05 12.84
C LYS A 778 -7.97 37.67 12.32
N MET A 779 -7.90 36.44 11.81
CA MET A 779 -7.26 35.91 10.59
C MET A 779 -6.00 36.53 9.96
N ASN A 780 -5.02 35.62 9.76
CA ASN A 780 -4.07 35.38 8.65
C ASN A 780 -3.06 36.47 8.22
N THR A 781 -1.75 36.13 8.23
CA THR A 781 -0.96 35.74 7.04
C THR A 781 0.50 35.36 7.37
N ALA A 782 0.95 34.25 6.76
CA ALA A 782 2.27 33.90 6.22
C ALA A 782 3.60 34.13 7.00
N GLY A 783 4.42 33.06 7.06
CA GLY A 783 5.84 33.11 7.41
C GLY A 783 6.47 31.73 7.66
N THR A 784 6.94 31.10 6.57
CA THR A 784 7.80 29.90 6.34
C THR A 784 8.60 29.24 7.50
N PRO A 785 8.89 27.92 7.40
CA PRO A 785 9.49 27.11 8.48
C PRO A 785 11.01 27.28 8.60
N ARG A 786 11.52 27.19 9.84
CA ARG A 786 12.94 26.94 10.13
C ARG A 786 13.13 25.48 10.54
N THR A 787 13.83 24.74 9.70
CA THR A 787 14.46 23.44 10.00
C THR A 787 15.68 23.63 10.91
N GLY A 788 15.86 22.75 11.89
CA GLY A 788 17.04 22.73 12.76
C GLY A 788 16.84 21.88 14.03
N ASP A 789 17.28 20.63 13.93
CA ASP A 789 17.39 19.50 14.89
C ASP A 789 17.41 19.76 16.41
N GLU A 790 16.82 18.81 17.17
CA GLU A 790 17.59 17.85 18.00
C GLU A 790 16.82 16.52 18.15
N ALA A 791 17.13 15.55 17.29
CA ALA A 791 16.69 14.16 17.44
C ALA A 791 17.85 13.25 17.89
N ARG A 792 17.73 12.75 19.12
CA ARG A 792 18.08 11.36 19.55
C ARG A 792 19.48 10.83 19.21
N VAL A 793 20.51 11.39 19.84
CA VAL A 793 21.88 10.83 19.89
C VAL A 793 21.98 9.54 20.75
N GLY A 794 21.02 9.25 21.63
CA GLY A 794 21.07 8.09 22.54
C GLY A 794 20.80 6.73 21.90
N MET A 795 20.15 6.68 20.72
CA MET A 795 19.68 5.41 20.13
C MET A 795 20.75 4.72 19.27
N TRP A 796 21.72 5.47 18.74
CA TRP A 796 22.79 4.94 17.89
C TRP A 796 23.94 4.28 18.68
N LEU A 797 24.17 4.66 19.94
CA LEU A 797 25.19 4.02 20.79
C LEU A 797 24.83 2.59 21.22
N ILE A 798 23.54 2.25 21.25
CA ILE A 798 23.06 0.92 21.65
C ILE A 798 23.15 -0.07 20.48
N LEU A 799 22.93 0.38 19.24
CA LEU A 799 23.00 -0.47 18.04
C LEU A 799 24.44 -0.86 17.65
N PHE A 800 25.43 0.01 17.84
CA PHE A 800 26.83 -0.32 17.54
C PHE A 800 27.51 -1.21 18.60
N GLY A 801 27.05 -1.16 19.87
CA GLY A 801 27.57 -2.03 20.94
C GLY A 801 27.15 -3.50 20.78
N GLY A 802 25.93 -3.77 20.30
CA GLY A 802 25.40 -5.12 20.10
C GLY A 802 26.09 -5.90 18.98
N ALA A 803 26.42 -5.23 17.87
CA ALA A 803 27.08 -5.86 16.73
C ALA A 803 28.53 -6.31 17.05
N ALA A 804 29.27 -5.55 17.86
CA ALA A 804 30.62 -5.89 18.27
C ALA A 804 30.68 -7.11 19.23
N ALA A 805 29.67 -7.26 20.10
CA ALA A 805 29.57 -8.40 21.00
C ALA A 805 29.24 -9.72 20.26
N LEU A 806 28.37 -9.66 19.25
CA LEU A 806 28.01 -10.83 18.42
C LEU A 806 29.20 -11.33 17.58
N LEU A 807 30.03 -10.42 17.04
CA LEU A 807 31.26 -10.78 16.32
C LEU A 807 32.32 -11.42 17.23
N ALA A 808 32.42 -11.00 18.50
CA ALA A 808 33.34 -11.59 19.47
C ALA A 808 32.91 -13.02 19.87
N VAL A 809 31.60 -13.27 20.01
CA VAL A 809 31.06 -14.60 20.32
C VAL A 809 31.24 -15.56 19.12
N ALA A 810 31.00 -15.09 17.89
CA ALA A 810 31.24 -15.89 16.68
C ALA A 810 32.72 -16.26 16.50
N ALA A 811 33.66 -15.36 16.83
CA ALA A 811 35.10 -15.62 16.77
C ALA A 811 35.57 -16.62 17.85
N MET A 812 34.95 -16.63 19.04
CA MET A 812 35.24 -17.60 20.10
C MET A 812 34.69 -19.00 19.80
N LEU A 813 33.51 -19.09 19.18
CA LEU A 813 32.92 -20.37 18.76
C LEU A 813 33.73 -21.03 17.63
N LYS A 814 34.29 -20.22 16.70
CA LYS A 814 35.18 -20.72 15.63
C LYS A 814 36.51 -21.27 16.15
N ARG A 815 37.00 -20.82 17.32
CA ARG A 815 38.23 -21.31 17.96
C ARG A 815 38.08 -22.64 18.73
N LYS A 816 36.86 -23.06 19.05
CA LYS A 816 36.59 -24.34 19.75
C LYS A 816 36.40 -25.53 18.81
N VAL A 817 36.26 -25.30 17.50
CA VAL A 817 36.07 -26.37 16.50
C VAL A 817 37.39 -26.82 15.84
N ASN A 818 38.48 -26.07 16.02
CA ASN A 818 39.81 -26.38 15.47
C ASN A 818 40.89 -26.66 16.56
N LYS A 819 40.53 -27.35 17.64
CA LYS A 819 41.49 -27.91 18.60
C LYS A 819 41.19 -29.36 18.92
#